data_AF-A0A9W9NGD4-F1
#
_entry.id   AF-A0A9W9NGD4-F1
#
_cell.length_a   1.000
_cell.length_b   1.000
_cell.length_c   1.000
_cell.angle_alpha   90.00
_cell.angle_beta   90.00
_cell.angle_gamma   90.00
#
_symmetry.space_group_name_H-M   'P 1'
#
loop_
_entity.id
_entity.type
_entity.pdbx_description
1 polymer ?
#
loop_
_entity_poly.entity_id
_entity_poly.type
_entity_poly.pdbx_seq_one_letter_code
_entity_poly.pdbx_strand_id
1 'polypeptide(L)'
;MANKNRLSDTSPSFDDIADFESADRGFIVSRKQCLIKNDKGKIVWDNDQYNFVNEQPCPAIVNSRLWRQTQLLSKQGLYRISPSIYQVRGFDISHITFVEGKTGIIVIDPLVSCECAKAALELYQSERGVRPIKAIIFSHSHIDHYGGAAGLLPESKIGPAMNDIHIIAPEGFMKEVTSENVIAGPIMRHRAVYMYGSTLPRSPVGQVGVGLGMGISQGKTSLIPPTIDIGHTGQTLTIDDVRIIFQMVPDTEAPAEVNMYFPDERALLIPECAAHSMHNITTLRENLWKWPPHEEGCRYIKCIGGVNEVLVKAELFIEEKDLRFAATLLGHLVVAGDQAGGTPASRAEGKAMLADVFERLGFGSENATWRNFYLGQALDLRRGDRPRNRYPSGLGNFPVTLSIEQWLGGLALRIDGEEAGKDEKCTCIDIRVTDVQETWRLILSNGALTYRQQNDSMTGVESQIDLSLSLNKHELQQILTGRDACEAQVLGGDVQALNKLLSFAGITGYGYPLLEYGKYVAQFPNACTNTLYHDRRLSTSDDLKIIRPNSDTLYSTIFVDLSSNDLQISIPEIPDRYWVYPFYDLYGNDIGNIGSLQGHQAGNYLIRYTSENFGFFVGPPPDYKGDRVVMGHVNLPTPYGICVARFATTQAVQDQEAVCTYQDQIQLCSVPRFAGPLAPQFQLSIFTAPEHQPSQKVSPEQVVLNLTASLAHFNPSSILEDRQWISDILLRSGMKDGAFTCPEGVDISQVSEFADTQARDGRQAPGGMMDFGNGWISVYPEVMGNFGSNYVARYYIAKFGYLGVTSDQAIYPSRPEALRFKNDEAVLLRFSRRPVLLKTGFWSLTTYDADQYLVKNDMNRYVLGDRANMTFPDGSPLDDETKDGEFFILLQPADVPPPAQWKNNWLPSPAGGGKMSITLRFYGIKEEVMLKSYEFPRLEYIKAITDSPKSLL
;
A
#
# COMPACT_ATOMS: atom_id res chain seq x y z
N MET A 1 -21.05 -4.39 -44.52
CA MET A 1 -20.40 -5.49 -45.28
C MET A 1 -19.06 -4.99 -45.81
N ALA A 2 -18.06 -5.87 -45.91
CA ALA A 2 -16.66 -5.66 -46.36
C ALA A 2 -15.58 -5.39 -45.29
N ASN A 3 -15.28 -6.40 -44.45
CA ASN A 3 -13.89 -6.82 -44.15
C ASN A 3 -13.79 -8.14 -43.34
N LYS A 4 -14.65 -9.13 -43.63
CA LYS A 4 -14.58 -10.46 -42.98
C LYS A 4 -13.71 -11.51 -43.70
N ASN A 5 -13.10 -11.20 -44.85
CA ASN A 5 -12.52 -12.23 -45.74
C ASN A 5 -11.02 -12.06 -46.06
N ARG A 6 -10.17 -11.62 -45.12
CA ARG A 6 -8.70 -11.71 -45.31
C ARG A 6 -7.92 -12.36 -44.18
N LEU A 7 -8.51 -12.58 -43.00
CA LEU A 7 -7.84 -13.26 -41.87
C LEU A 7 -8.13 -14.76 -41.79
N SER A 8 -9.11 -15.29 -42.54
CA SER A 8 -9.47 -16.71 -42.51
C SER A 8 -8.42 -17.61 -43.19
N ASP A 9 -7.72 -17.11 -44.20
CA ASP A 9 -6.86 -17.96 -45.05
C ASP A 9 -5.44 -18.21 -44.49
N THR A 10 -5.08 -17.59 -43.36
CA THR A 10 -3.77 -17.77 -42.70
C THR A 10 -3.88 -18.20 -41.23
N SER A 11 -5.07 -18.57 -40.78
CA SER A 11 -5.30 -18.97 -39.39
C SER A 11 -5.10 -20.50 -39.22
N PRO A 12 -4.37 -20.97 -38.19
CA PRO A 12 -4.20 -22.41 -37.95
C PRO A 12 -5.54 -23.12 -37.79
N SER A 13 -5.65 -24.35 -38.30
CA SER A 13 -6.87 -25.16 -38.22
C SER A 13 -7.08 -25.68 -36.79
N PHE A 14 -8.33 -25.66 -36.31
CA PHE A 14 -8.70 -26.33 -35.06
C PHE A 14 -8.80 -27.86 -35.21
N ASP A 15 -8.84 -28.36 -36.44
CA ASP A 15 -8.79 -29.81 -36.72
C ASP A 15 -7.38 -30.38 -36.50
N ASP A 16 -6.35 -29.52 -36.44
CA ASP A 16 -5.00 -29.93 -36.06
C ASP A 16 -4.91 -30.11 -34.53
N ILE A 17 -4.81 -31.37 -34.13
CA ILE A 17 -4.71 -31.79 -32.74
C ILE A 17 -3.29 -32.24 -32.34
N ALA A 18 -2.27 -32.00 -33.18
CA ALA A 18 -0.91 -32.46 -32.92
C ALA A 18 -0.33 -31.94 -31.60
N ASP A 19 -0.71 -30.73 -31.17
CA ASP A 19 -0.31 -30.20 -29.86
C ASP A 19 -0.92 -30.99 -28.69
N PHE A 20 -2.16 -31.47 -28.83
CA PHE A 20 -2.81 -32.30 -27.80
C PHE A 20 -2.12 -33.66 -27.71
N GLU A 21 -1.85 -34.29 -28.85
CA GLU A 21 -1.09 -35.55 -28.90
C GLU A 21 0.31 -35.39 -28.33
N SER A 22 0.98 -34.27 -28.61
CA SER A 22 2.31 -33.96 -28.09
C SER A 22 2.28 -33.67 -26.59
N ALA A 23 1.25 -32.98 -26.10
CA ALA A 23 1.05 -32.73 -24.68
C ALA A 23 0.78 -34.05 -23.92
N ASP A 24 0.01 -34.99 -24.48
CA ASP A 24 -0.28 -36.26 -23.79
C ASP A 24 0.85 -37.31 -23.91
N ARG A 25 1.80 -37.10 -24.83
CA ARG A 25 2.90 -38.04 -25.05
C ARG A 25 3.76 -38.21 -23.80
N GLY A 26 4.01 -39.47 -23.44
CA GLY A 26 4.89 -39.81 -22.33
C GLY A 26 4.27 -39.62 -20.95
N PHE A 27 2.97 -39.34 -20.84
CA PHE A 27 2.28 -39.25 -19.55
C PHE A 27 2.49 -40.50 -18.69
N ILE A 28 2.82 -40.30 -17.41
CA ILE A 28 3.03 -41.37 -16.41
C ILE A 28 1.92 -41.31 -15.37
N VAL A 29 1.84 -40.20 -14.64
CA VAL A 29 0.92 -40.04 -13.51
C VAL A 29 0.60 -38.56 -13.29
N SER A 30 -0.58 -38.28 -12.77
CA SER A 30 -1.01 -36.95 -12.31
C SER A 30 -1.43 -37.01 -10.84
N ARG A 31 -1.44 -35.86 -10.15
CA ARG A 31 -2.07 -35.81 -8.81
C ARG A 31 -3.59 -35.87 -8.96
N LYS A 32 -4.27 -36.61 -8.07
CA LYS A 32 -5.75 -36.64 -8.03
C LYS A 32 -6.34 -35.27 -7.73
N GLN A 33 -5.68 -34.50 -6.87
CA GLN A 33 -5.94 -33.09 -6.63
C GLN A 33 -4.60 -32.37 -6.80
N CYS A 34 -4.52 -31.43 -7.74
CA CYS A 34 -3.31 -30.65 -7.96
C CYS A 34 -3.28 -29.41 -7.05
N LEU A 35 -3.45 -29.68 -5.75
CA LEU A 35 -3.46 -28.72 -4.68
C LEU A 35 -2.16 -28.83 -3.86
N ILE A 36 -1.35 -27.78 -3.89
CA ILE A 36 -0.08 -27.69 -3.17
C ILE A 36 -0.27 -26.69 -2.04
N LYS A 37 0.12 -27.09 -0.82
CA LYS A 37 0.01 -26.29 0.39
C LYS A 37 1.38 -26.16 1.04
N ASN A 38 1.59 -25.06 1.75
CA ASN A 38 2.75 -24.94 2.62
C ASN A 38 2.56 -25.69 3.94
N ASP A 39 3.61 -25.70 4.78
CA ASP A 39 3.61 -26.41 6.07
C ASP A 39 2.54 -25.90 7.06
N LYS A 40 1.98 -24.70 6.81
CA LYS A 40 0.89 -24.11 7.59
C LYS A 40 -0.50 -24.41 7.01
N GLY A 41 -0.58 -25.22 5.95
CA GLY A 41 -1.83 -25.59 5.28
C GLY A 41 -2.40 -24.52 4.32
N LYS A 42 -1.72 -23.40 4.10
CA LYS A 42 -2.13 -22.38 3.13
C LYS A 42 -1.89 -22.88 1.71
N ILE A 43 -2.85 -22.65 0.81
CA ILE A 43 -2.74 -23.00 -0.61
C ILE A 43 -1.65 -22.14 -1.25
N VAL A 44 -0.67 -22.80 -1.85
CA VAL A 44 0.43 -22.18 -2.61
C VAL A 44 0.14 -22.25 -4.11
N TRP A 45 -0.45 -23.35 -4.56
CA TRP A 45 -0.84 -23.59 -5.94
C TRP A 45 -2.06 -24.48 -6.01
N ASP A 46 -2.99 -24.17 -6.91
CA ASP A 46 -4.23 -24.92 -7.13
C ASP A 46 -4.54 -24.92 -8.63
N ASN A 47 -4.08 -25.95 -9.33
CA ASN A 47 -4.34 -26.09 -10.76
C ASN A 47 -5.79 -26.54 -11.03
N ASP A 48 -6.48 -27.13 -10.04
CA ASP A 48 -7.83 -27.67 -10.20
C ASP A 48 -8.86 -26.55 -10.39
N GLN A 49 -8.53 -25.30 -10.03
CA GLN A 49 -9.35 -24.11 -10.32
C GLN A 49 -9.60 -23.88 -11.81
N TYR A 50 -8.82 -24.53 -12.68
CA TYR A 50 -8.94 -24.42 -14.13
C TYR A 50 -9.69 -25.58 -14.79
N ASN A 51 -10.23 -26.53 -14.01
CA ASN A 51 -10.97 -27.68 -14.55
C ASN A 51 -12.16 -27.27 -15.43
N PHE A 52 -12.75 -26.08 -15.18
CA PHE A 52 -13.81 -25.51 -16.00
C PHE A 52 -13.45 -25.39 -17.49
N VAL A 53 -12.17 -25.40 -17.84
CA VAL A 53 -11.67 -25.30 -19.23
C VAL A 53 -11.86 -26.62 -20.00
N ASN A 54 -11.90 -27.74 -19.28
CA ASN A 54 -12.06 -29.08 -19.83
C ASN A 54 -13.49 -29.64 -19.64
N GLU A 55 -14.27 -29.06 -18.74
CA GLU A 55 -15.63 -29.52 -18.41
C GLU A 55 -16.73 -28.89 -19.27
N GLN A 56 -16.43 -27.82 -20.01
CA GLN A 56 -17.42 -27.09 -20.81
C GLN A 56 -16.86 -26.69 -22.19
N PRO A 57 -17.73 -26.49 -23.21
CA PRO A 57 -17.30 -25.94 -24.50
C PRO A 57 -16.81 -24.50 -24.36
N CYS A 58 -15.93 -24.05 -25.26
CA CYS A 58 -15.40 -22.68 -25.27
C CYS A 58 -16.54 -21.64 -25.24
N PRO A 59 -16.63 -20.80 -24.19
CA PRO A 59 -17.64 -19.76 -24.10
C PRO A 59 -17.40 -18.64 -25.13
N ALA A 60 -18.46 -17.98 -25.59
CA ALA A 60 -18.37 -16.89 -26.58
C ALA A 60 -17.57 -15.66 -26.10
N ILE A 61 -17.35 -15.54 -24.79
CA ILE A 61 -16.60 -14.48 -24.11
C ILE A 61 -15.11 -14.80 -23.90
N VAL A 62 -14.64 -15.91 -24.48
CA VAL A 62 -13.22 -16.28 -24.51
C VAL A 62 -12.82 -16.53 -25.95
N ASN A 63 -11.67 -15.99 -26.35
CA ASN A 63 -11.10 -16.30 -27.66
C ASN A 63 -10.82 -17.81 -27.76
N SER A 64 -11.31 -18.46 -28.82
CA SER A 64 -11.23 -19.92 -28.97
C SER A 64 -9.80 -20.46 -29.07
N ARG A 65 -8.85 -19.66 -29.56
CA ARG A 65 -7.43 -20.04 -29.63
C ARG A 65 -6.76 -19.98 -28.27
N LEU A 66 -7.06 -18.93 -27.51
CA LEU A 66 -6.64 -18.83 -26.12
C LEU A 66 -7.22 -20.00 -25.32
N TRP A 67 -8.49 -20.32 -25.49
CA TRP A 67 -9.12 -21.46 -24.82
C TRP A 67 -8.43 -22.79 -25.14
N ARG A 68 -8.11 -23.05 -26.42
CA ARG A 68 -7.32 -24.22 -26.84
C ARG A 68 -5.96 -24.25 -26.15
N GLN A 69 -5.27 -23.12 -26.09
CA GLN A 69 -3.99 -23.01 -25.37
C GLN A 69 -4.15 -23.29 -23.88
N THR A 70 -5.18 -22.76 -23.24
CA THR A 70 -5.49 -23.02 -21.83
C THR A 70 -5.79 -24.50 -21.57
N GLN A 71 -6.49 -25.19 -22.48
CA GLN A 71 -6.72 -26.64 -22.38
C GLN A 71 -5.39 -27.40 -22.36
N LEU A 72 -4.46 -27.06 -23.26
CA LEU A 72 -3.13 -27.66 -23.32
C LEU A 72 -2.34 -27.41 -22.03
N LEU A 73 -2.29 -26.16 -21.57
CA LEU A 73 -1.52 -25.74 -20.39
C LEU A 73 -2.10 -26.22 -19.06
N SER A 74 -3.42 -26.49 -19.00
CA SER A 74 -4.08 -26.99 -17.79
C SER A 74 -3.69 -28.43 -17.44
N LYS A 75 -3.10 -29.18 -18.38
CA LYS A 75 -2.66 -30.57 -18.17
C LYS A 75 -1.49 -30.60 -17.19
N GLN A 76 -1.69 -31.28 -16.06
CA GLN A 76 -0.66 -31.47 -15.02
C GLN A 76 -0.23 -32.93 -14.90
N GLY A 77 1.01 -33.14 -14.43
CA GLY A 77 1.52 -34.46 -14.10
C GLY A 77 2.99 -34.65 -14.44
N LEU A 78 3.45 -35.89 -14.28
CA LEU A 78 4.78 -36.37 -14.63
C LEU A 78 4.75 -36.99 -16.03
N TYR A 79 5.69 -36.56 -16.87
CA TYR A 79 5.85 -36.99 -18.26
C TYR A 79 7.27 -37.48 -18.52
N ARG A 80 7.40 -38.53 -19.30
CA ARG A 80 8.67 -39.03 -19.84
C ARG A 80 8.94 -38.39 -21.20
N ILE A 81 10.04 -37.65 -21.32
CA ILE A 81 10.45 -36.98 -22.55
C ILE A 81 11.38 -37.88 -23.37
N SER A 82 12.34 -38.51 -22.70
CA SER A 82 13.28 -39.46 -23.28
C SER A 82 13.54 -40.62 -22.30
N PRO A 83 14.34 -41.64 -22.65
CA PRO A 83 14.70 -42.71 -21.73
C PRO A 83 15.05 -42.26 -20.30
N SER A 84 15.86 -41.21 -20.15
CA SER A 84 16.36 -40.72 -18.85
C SER A 84 15.85 -39.34 -18.44
N ILE A 85 15.06 -38.66 -19.29
CA ILE A 85 14.58 -37.28 -19.03
C ILE A 85 13.07 -37.27 -18.74
N TYR A 86 12.69 -36.64 -17.64
CA TYR A 86 11.32 -36.50 -17.16
C TYR A 86 10.98 -35.04 -16.87
N GLN A 87 9.72 -34.66 -17.02
CA GLN A 87 9.22 -33.33 -16.68
C GLN A 87 7.97 -33.41 -15.82
N VAL A 88 7.88 -32.55 -14.81
CA VAL A 88 6.63 -32.28 -14.10
C VAL A 88 6.09 -30.95 -14.61
N ARG A 89 4.81 -30.96 -15.01
CA ARG A 89 4.12 -29.82 -15.62
C ARG A 89 2.85 -29.47 -14.83
N GLY A 90 2.43 -28.21 -14.89
CA GLY A 90 1.19 -27.72 -14.24
C GLY A 90 1.26 -27.60 -12.72
N PHE A 91 2.46 -27.61 -12.13
CA PHE A 91 2.70 -27.42 -10.69
C PHE A 91 3.07 -25.96 -10.35
N ASP A 92 3.35 -25.16 -11.36
CA ASP A 92 3.64 -23.74 -11.32
C ASP A 92 3.49 -23.18 -12.76
N ILE A 93 3.95 -21.94 -13.01
CA ILE A 93 4.00 -21.37 -14.37
C ILE A 93 4.96 -22.13 -15.29
N SER A 94 6.13 -22.52 -14.78
CA SER A 94 7.20 -23.19 -15.52
C SER A 94 7.16 -24.70 -15.34
N HIS A 95 8.00 -25.40 -16.10
CA HIS A 95 8.24 -26.83 -15.94
C HIS A 95 9.50 -27.08 -15.12
N ILE A 96 9.52 -28.16 -14.36
CA ILE A 96 10.73 -28.69 -13.72
C ILE A 96 11.13 -29.99 -14.40
N THR A 97 12.41 -30.09 -14.76
CA THR A 97 12.95 -31.25 -15.49
C THR A 97 13.88 -32.06 -14.59
N PHE A 98 13.74 -33.38 -14.62
CA PHE A 98 14.59 -34.34 -13.92
C PHE A 98 15.33 -35.21 -14.94
N VAL A 99 16.67 -35.22 -14.86
CA VAL A 99 17.52 -36.05 -15.70
C VAL A 99 18.20 -37.12 -14.85
N GLU A 100 17.92 -38.39 -15.12
CA GLU A 100 18.50 -39.53 -14.42
C GLU A 100 19.97 -39.74 -14.84
N GLY A 101 20.89 -39.66 -13.88
CA GLY A 101 22.28 -40.07 -14.03
C GLY A 101 22.54 -41.48 -13.51
N LYS A 102 23.82 -41.85 -13.42
CA LYS A 102 24.24 -43.17 -12.92
C LYS A 102 23.82 -43.43 -11.47
N THR A 103 23.97 -42.44 -10.59
CA THR A 103 23.79 -42.58 -9.14
C THR A 103 22.77 -41.61 -8.54
N GLY A 104 22.32 -40.62 -9.30
CA GLY A 104 21.46 -39.54 -8.84
C GLY A 104 20.65 -38.90 -9.96
N ILE A 105 20.27 -37.64 -9.74
CA ILE A 105 19.52 -36.82 -10.69
C ILE A 105 20.12 -35.42 -10.84
N ILE A 106 19.95 -34.85 -12.02
CA ILE A 106 20.12 -33.41 -12.30
C ILE A 106 18.73 -32.80 -12.37
N VAL A 107 18.51 -31.68 -11.67
CA VAL A 107 17.26 -30.94 -11.69
C VAL A 107 17.45 -29.66 -12.48
N ILE A 108 16.52 -29.32 -13.37
CA ILE A 108 16.59 -28.10 -14.18
C ILE A 108 15.31 -27.31 -13.92
N ASP A 109 15.48 -26.02 -13.62
CA ASP A 109 14.45 -25.01 -13.40
C ASP A 109 13.44 -25.37 -12.30
N PRO A 110 13.82 -25.18 -11.02
CA PRO A 110 13.01 -25.62 -9.88
C PRO A 110 11.82 -24.72 -9.56
N LEU A 111 11.04 -24.28 -10.54
CA LEU A 111 9.79 -23.54 -10.38
C LEU A 111 9.93 -22.21 -9.61
N VAL A 112 8.82 -21.54 -9.29
CA VAL A 112 8.80 -20.28 -8.51
C VAL A 112 8.94 -20.55 -7.02
N SER A 113 8.18 -21.51 -6.49
CA SER A 113 8.07 -21.73 -5.05
C SER A 113 8.69 -23.04 -4.58
N CYS A 114 9.33 -23.02 -3.42
CA CYS A 114 9.97 -24.18 -2.79
C CYS A 114 8.98 -25.33 -2.58
N GLU A 115 7.74 -25.01 -2.20
CA GLU A 115 6.68 -25.99 -1.98
C GLU A 115 6.29 -26.71 -3.30
N CYS A 116 6.22 -25.97 -4.41
CA CYS A 116 5.92 -26.55 -5.72
C CYS A 116 7.07 -27.44 -6.21
N ALA A 117 8.32 -26.98 -6.08
CA ALA A 117 9.49 -27.75 -6.47
C ALA A 117 9.59 -29.06 -5.68
N LYS A 118 9.35 -28.99 -4.36
CA LYS A 118 9.29 -30.17 -3.48
C LYS A 118 8.18 -31.14 -3.91
N ALA A 119 6.97 -30.65 -4.15
CA ALA A 119 5.85 -31.48 -4.58
C ALA A 119 6.12 -32.16 -5.94
N ALA A 120 6.80 -31.48 -6.85
CA ALA A 120 7.21 -32.05 -8.14
C ALA A 120 8.26 -33.15 -7.97
N LEU A 121 9.25 -32.94 -7.10
CA LEU A 121 10.25 -33.97 -6.75
C LEU A 121 9.58 -35.19 -6.10
N GLU A 122 8.63 -34.99 -5.20
CA GLU A 122 7.87 -36.08 -4.56
C GLU A 122 7.06 -36.88 -5.58
N LEU A 123 6.41 -36.23 -6.55
CA LEU A 123 5.70 -36.91 -7.63
C LEU A 123 6.66 -37.75 -8.48
N TYR A 124 7.79 -37.18 -8.90
CA TYR A 124 8.82 -37.91 -9.62
C TYR A 124 9.33 -39.13 -8.82
N GLN A 125 9.66 -38.94 -7.54
CA GLN A 125 10.19 -40.00 -6.67
C GLN A 125 9.17 -41.12 -6.42
N SER A 126 7.87 -40.81 -6.43
CA SER A 126 6.82 -41.82 -6.26
C SER A 126 6.83 -42.87 -7.38
N GLU A 127 7.25 -42.50 -8.59
CA GLU A 127 7.30 -43.39 -9.75
C GLU A 127 8.71 -43.88 -10.09
N ARG A 128 9.75 -43.10 -9.75
CA ARG A 128 11.14 -43.34 -10.17
C ARG A 128 12.09 -43.73 -9.02
N GLY A 129 11.59 -43.70 -7.80
CA GLY A 129 12.35 -43.93 -6.56
C GLY A 129 13.14 -42.70 -6.11
N VAL A 130 13.59 -42.73 -4.85
CA VAL A 130 14.39 -41.66 -4.26
C VAL A 130 15.82 -41.75 -4.79
N ARG A 131 16.29 -40.67 -5.44
CA ARG A 131 17.65 -40.53 -5.95
C ARG A 131 18.26 -39.20 -5.46
N PRO A 132 19.55 -39.18 -5.10
CA PRO A 132 20.21 -37.96 -4.64
C PRO A 132 20.35 -36.94 -5.78
N ILE A 133 20.14 -35.66 -5.46
CA ILE A 133 20.39 -34.57 -6.41
C ILE A 133 21.90 -34.34 -6.51
N LYS A 134 22.42 -34.34 -7.74
CA LYS A 134 23.84 -34.12 -8.08
C LYS A 134 24.10 -32.73 -8.62
N ALA A 135 23.11 -32.16 -9.30
CA ALA A 135 23.17 -30.78 -9.77
C ALA A 135 21.78 -30.15 -9.87
N ILE A 136 21.74 -28.82 -9.75
CA ILE A 136 20.61 -27.97 -10.08
C ILE A 136 21.08 -26.98 -11.15
N ILE A 137 20.36 -26.88 -12.25
CA ILE A 137 20.65 -25.95 -13.35
C ILE A 137 19.54 -24.89 -13.38
N PHE A 138 19.93 -23.63 -13.41
CA PHE A 138 19.06 -22.51 -13.75
C PHE A 138 19.31 -22.17 -15.20
N SER A 139 18.30 -22.35 -16.04
CA SER A 139 18.42 -22.07 -17.47
C SER A 139 18.62 -20.58 -17.74
N HIS A 140 17.95 -19.72 -16.98
CA HIS A 140 18.03 -18.27 -17.13
C HIS A 140 17.56 -17.50 -15.88
N SER A 141 17.66 -16.17 -15.94
CA SER A 141 17.53 -15.26 -14.79
C SER A 141 16.11 -14.91 -14.33
N HIS A 142 15.05 -15.58 -14.77
CA HIS A 142 13.69 -15.33 -14.28
C HIS A 142 13.31 -16.22 -13.08
N ILE A 143 12.48 -15.67 -12.18
CA ILE A 143 12.23 -16.24 -10.85
C ILE A 143 11.54 -17.60 -10.88
N ASP A 144 10.77 -17.89 -11.92
CA ASP A 144 10.13 -19.17 -12.17
C ASP A 144 11.10 -20.28 -12.59
N HIS A 145 12.38 -19.96 -12.80
CA HIS A 145 13.42 -20.92 -13.19
C HIS A 145 14.50 -21.11 -12.11
N TYR A 146 14.39 -20.43 -10.97
CA TYR A 146 15.30 -20.65 -9.83
C TYR A 146 14.62 -20.57 -8.46
N GLY A 147 13.43 -19.99 -8.37
CA GLY A 147 12.79 -19.58 -7.13
C GLY A 147 12.54 -20.73 -6.15
N GLY A 148 12.21 -21.93 -6.62
CA GLY A 148 11.94 -23.07 -5.74
C GLY A 148 13.16 -23.92 -5.36
N ALA A 149 14.38 -23.51 -5.72
CA ALA A 149 15.60 -24.31 -5.54
C ALA A 149 15.82 -24.82 -4.11
N ALA A 150 15.59 -23.99 -3.08
CA ALA A 150 15.76 -24.40 -1.69
C ALA A 150 14.77 -25.49 -1.25
N GLY A 151 13.62 -25.63 -1.91
CA GLY A 151 12.65 -26.70 -1.64
C GLY A 151 13.16 -28.10 -2.01
N LEU A 152 14.20 -28.18 -2.83
CA LEU A 152 14.82 -29.43 -3.26
C LEU A 152 15.94 -29.90 -2.32
N LEU A 153 16.37 -29.05 -1.38
CA LEU A 153 17.57 -29.25 -0.59
C LEU A 153 17.23 -29.31 0.91
N PRO A 154 17.93 -30.14 1.71
CA PRO A 154 17.81 -30.08 3.16
C PRO A 154 18.34 -28.73 3.67
N GLU A 155 17.66 -28.10 4.63
CA GLU A 155 18.07 -26.79 5.19
C GLU A 155 19.52 -26.79 5.70
N SER A 156 20.02 -27.93 6.20
CA SER A 156 21.40 -28.11 6.67
C SER A 156 22.49 -28.06 5.59
N LYS A 157 22.12 -28.05 4.30
CA LYS A 157 23.04 -28.03 3.16
C LYS A 157 23.04 -26.71 2.37
N ILE A 158 22.32 -25.68 2.81
CA ILE A 158 22.26 -24.38 2.12
C ILE A 158 23.39 -23.48 2.63
N GLY A 159 24.37 -23.14 1.78
CA GLY A 159 25.51 -22.27 2.11
C GLY A 159 26.87 -22.86 1.68
N PRO A 160 28.01 -22.38 2.23
CA PRO A 160 29.36 -22.84 1.86
C PRO A 160 29.66 -24.32 2.17
N ALA A 161 28.70 -25.05 2.76
CA ALA A 161 28.76 -26.50 2.98
C ALA A 161 28.26 -27.34 1.78
N MET A 162 27.94 -26.73 0.62
CA MET A 162 27.48 -27.39 -0.62
C MET A 162 28.58 -28.16 -1.38
N ASN A 163 29.42 -28.95 -0.70
CA ASN A 163 30.58 -29.59 -1.36
C ASN A 163 30.23 -30.72 -2.36
N ASP A 164 28.98 -31.18 -2.41
CA ASP A 164 28.57 -32.36 -3.21
C ASP A 164 27.49 -32.09 -4.28
N ILE A 165 27.00 -30.86 -4.44
CA ILE A 165 25.91 -30.52 -5.40
C ILE A 165 26.33 -29.31 -6.24
N HIS A 166 26.33 -29.47 -7.56
CA HIS A 166 26.64 -28.37 -8.48
C HIS A 166 25.41 -27.50 -8.72
N ILE A 167 25.52 -26.20 -8.49
CA ILE A 167 24.56 -25.19 -8.95
C ILE A 167 25.13 -24.55 -10.22
N ILE A 168 24.40 -24.59 -11.33
CA ILE A 168 24.91 -24.22 -12.66
C ILE A 168 23.99 -23.16 -13.27
N ALA A 169 24.55 -22.10 -13.84
CA ALA A 169 23.78 -21.03 -14.49
C ALA A 169 24.57 -20.38 -15.64
N PRO A 170 23.93 -19.64 -16.56
CA PRO A 170 24.61 -18.75 -17.51
C PRO A 170 25.50 -17.73 -16.82
N GLU A 171 26.63 -17.40 -17.44
CA GLU A 171 27.39 -16.20 -17.10
C GLU A 171 26.47 -14.97 -17.11
N GLY A 172 26.59 -14.12 -16.09
CA GLY A 172 25.74 -12.94 -15.90
C GLY A 172 24.47 -13.18 -15.09
N PHE A 173 24.08 -14.42 -14.78
CA PHE A 173 22.85 -14.75 -14.05
C PHE A 173 22.63 -13.90 -12.78
N MET A 174 23.59 -13.87 -11.86
CA MET A 174 23.45 -13.14 -10.58
C MET A 174 23.31 -11.62 -10.77
N LYS A 175 23.92 -11.06 -11.81
CA LYS A 175 23.81 -9.64 -12.14
C LYS A 175 22.38 -9.31 -12.56
N GLU A 176 21.82 -10.11 -13.45
CA GLU A 176 20.54 -9.83 -14.12
C GLU A 176 19.34 -10.12 -13.21
N VAL A 177 19.38 -11.23 -12.46
CA VAL A 177 18.40 -11.52 -11.37
C VAL A 177 18.26 -10.32 -10.42
N THR A 178 19.36 -9.62 -10.16
CA THR A 178 19.36 -8.49 -9.24
C THR A 178 18.87 -7.20 -9.90
N SER A 179 19.36 -6.90 -11.10
CA SER A 179 18.95 -5.72 -11.87
C SER A 179 17.43 -5.65 -12.03
N GLU A 180 16.82 -6.77 -12.41
CA GLU A 180 15.40 -6.89 -12.67
C GLU A 180 14.54 -6.78 -11.40
N ASN A 181 14.94 -7.50 -10.35
CA ASN A 181 14.12 -7.64 -9.14
C ASN A 181 14.29 -6.53 -8.10
N VAL A 182 15.41 -5.79 -8.14
CA VAL A 182 15.75 -4.76 -7.15
C VAL A 182 15.51 -3.35 -7.68
N ILE A 183 16.02 -3.00 -8.86
CA ILE A 183 15.98 -1.61 -9.39
C ILE A 183 14.57 -1.26 -9.89
N ALA A 184 14.01 -2.08 -10.77
CA ALA A 184 12.66 -1.91 -11.31
C ALA A 184 11.59 -2.75 -10.58
N GLY A 185 12.01 -3.54 -9.59
CA GLY A 185 11.17 -4.51 -8.90
C GLY A 185 9.81 -4.00 -8.40
N PRO A 186 9.74 -2.85 -7.68
CA PRO A 186 8.46 -2.34 -7.19
C PRO A 186 7.45 -2.04 -8.32
N ILE A 187 7.88 -1.35 -9.38
CA ILE A 187 7.00 -1.00 -10.50
C ILE A 187 6.67 -2.22 -11.37
N MET A 188 7.62 -3.15 -11.55
CA MET A 188 7.40 -4.41 -12.27
C MET A 188 6.37 -5.28 -11.56
N ARG A 189 6.46 -5.44 -10.23
CA ARG A 189 5.48 -6.20 -9.43
C ARG A 189 4.08 -5.59 -9.51
N HIS A 190 3.96 -4.26 -9.48
CA HIS A 190 2.67 -3.61 -9.64
C HIS A 190 2.04 -3.90 -11.01
N ARG A 191 2.84 -3.87 -12.08
CA ARG A 191 2.38 -4.21 -13.44
C ARG A 191 2.08 -5.70 -13.60
N ALA A 192 2.82 -6.56 -12.92
CA ALA A 192 2.65 -8.01 -12.94
C ALA A 192 1.28 -8.47 -12.42
N VAL A 193 0.67 -7.73 -11.47
CA VAL A 193 -0.70 -8.00 -11.00
C VAL A 193 -1.70 -8.06 -12.16
N TYR A 194 -1.62 -7.10 -13.07
CA TYR A 194 -2.49 -7.03 -14.23
C TYR A 194 -2.08 -8.06 -15.29
N MET A 195 -0.79 -8.23 -15.53
CA MET A 195 -0.26 -9.21 -16.49
C MET A 195 -0.73 -10.64 -16.17
N TYR A 196 -0.63 -11.03 -14.90
CA TYR A 196 -1.02 -12.35 -14.40
C TYR A 196 -2.48 -12.44 -13.95
N GLY A 197 -3.19 -11.31 -13.92
CA GLY A 197 -4.59 -11.25 -13.50
C GLY A 197 -4.81 -11.73 -12.07
N SER A 198 -3.89 -11.47 -11.14
CA SER A 198 -3.89 -12.06 -9.79
C SER A 198 -5.14 -11.73 -8.96
N THR A 199 -5.84 -10.66 -9.29
CA THR A 199 -7.09 -10.22 -8.64
C THR A 199 -8.37 -10.72 -9.33
N LEU A 200 -8.25 -11.32 -10.50
CA LEU A 200 -9.38 -11.81 -11.28
C LEU A 200 -9.79 -13.22 -10.85
N PRO A 201 -11.10 -13.54 -10.79
CA PRO A 201 -11.55 -14.89 -10.52
C PRO A 201 -11.10 -15.85 -11.64
N ARG A 202 -10.80 -17.11 -11.28
CA ARG A 202 -10.46 -18.16 -12.25
C ARG A 202 -11.75 -18.69 -12.85
N SER A 203 -12.13 -18.14 -14.01
CA SER A 203 -13.44 -18.39 -14.62
C SER A 203 -13.48 -17.86 -16.06
N PRO A 204 -14.48 -18.26 -16.88
CA PRO A 204 -14.64 -17.72 -18.23
C PRO A 204 -14.84 -16.21 -18.35
N VAL A 205 -15.32 -15.55 -17.29
CA VAL A 205 -15.48 -14.08 -17.24
C VAL A 205 -14.24 -13.37 -16.70
N GLY A 206 -13.27 -14.12 -16.17
CA GLY A 206 -12.05 -13.60 -15.56
C GLY A 206 -10.79 -14.15 -16.23
N GLN A 207 -9.84 -14.57 -15.39
CA GLN A 207 -8.57 -15.12 -15.82
C GLN A 207 -8.76 -16.59 -16.27
N VAL A 208 -8.12 -16.91 -17.40
CA VAL A 208 -8.16 -18.23 -18.05
C VAL A 208 -6.75 -18.73 -18.40
N GLY A 209 -5.75 -18.35 -17.60
CA GLY A 209 -4.32 -18.60 -17.86
C GLY A 209 -3.50 -17.35 -18.11
N VAL A 210 -2.18 -17.54 -18.35
CA VAL A 210 -1.21 -16.47 -18.61
C VAL A 210 -0.43 -16.66 -19.92
N GLY A 211 -0.85 -17.60 -20.76
CA GLY A 211 -0.36 -17.80 -22.13
C GLY A 211 0.81 -18.78 -22.23
N LEU A 212 1.77 -18.68 -21.30
CA LEU A 212 2.88 -19.63 -21.15
C LEU A 212 2.55 -20.78 -20.19
N GLY A 213 1.80 -20.47 -19.14
CA GLY A 213 1.29 -21.43 -18.14
C GLY A 213 -0.07 -20.99 -17.60
N MET A 214 -0.52 -21.64 -16.52
CA MET A 214 -1.82 -21.33 -15.92
C MET A 214 -1.78 -20.12 -14.98
N GLY A 215 -0.63 -19.83 -14.38
CA GLY A 215 -0.42 -18.75 -13.42
C GLY A 215 0.81 -19.01 -12.57
N ILE A 216 1.10 -18.09 -11.64
CA ILE A 216 2.28 -18.13 -10.77
C ILE A 216 1.89 -18.59 -9.35
N SER A 217 2.68 -19.48 -8.76
CA SER A 217 2.49 -19.91 -7.36
C SER A 217 2.83 -18.81 -6.34
N GLN A 218 2.25 -18.89 -5.14
CA GLN A 218 2.37 -17.86 -4.08
C GLN A 218 3.09 -18.37 -2.82
N GLY A 219 4.11 -19.21 -2.99
CA GLY A 219 4.86 -19.85 -1.92
C GLY A 219 6.18 -19.15 -1.60
N LYS A 220 7.06 -19.85 -0.88
CA LYS A 220 8.39 -19.34 -0.51
C LYS A 220 9.33 -19.41 -1.71
N THR A 221 9.88 -18.26 -2.09
CA THR A 221 10.95 -18.18 -3.10
C THR A 221 12.33 -18.25 -2.44
N SER A 222 13.35 -18.59 -3.22
CA SER A 222 14.74 -18.75 -2.81
C SER A 222 15.68 -18.38 -3.96
N LEU A 223 16.90 -17.98 -3.62
CA LEU A 223 17.97 -17.71 -4.58
C LEU A 223 19.24 -18.38 -4.05
N ILE A 224 19.74 -19.38 -4.76
CA ILE A 224 20.97 -20.08 -4.44
C ILE A 224 22.03 -19.65 -5.45
N PRO A 225 23.19 -19.10 -5.03
CA PRO A 225 24.23 -18.69 -5.96
C PRO A 225 24.76 -19.86 -6.81
N PRO A 226 25.02 -19.65 -8.11
CA PRO A 226 25.71 -20.63 -8.95
C PRO A 226 27.11 -20.95 -8.42
N THR A 227 27.52 -22.20 -8.59
CA THR A 227 28.89 -22.70 -8.31
C THR A 227 29.70 -22.91 -9.60
N ILE A 228 29.03 -22.98 -10.75
CA ILE A 228 29.62 -23.15 -12.07
C ILE A 228 28.89 -22.23 -13.03
N ASP A 229 29.63 -21.38 -13.72
CA ASP A 229 29.11 -20.55 -14.80
C ASP A 229 29.31 -21.22 -16.17
N ILE A 230 28.32 -21.07 -17.04
CA ILE A 230 28.44 -21.36 -18.47
C ILE A 230 28.82 -20.06 -19.18
N GLY A 231 30.05 -19.97 -19.68
CA GLY A 231 30.58 -18.73 -20.27
C GLY A 231 30.64 -18.72 -21.80
N HIS A 232 30.45 -19.86 -22.46
CA HIS A 232 30.52 -19.91 -23.93
C HIS A 232 29.69 -21.06 -24.53
N THR A 233 29.20 -20.84 -25.76
CA THR A 233 28.56 -21.88 -26.57
C THR A 233 29.54 -23.02 -26.87
N GLY A 234 29.08 -24.26 -26.65
CA GLY A 234 29.87 -25.47 -26.79
C GLY A 234 30.51 -25.95 -25.49
N GLN A 235 30.43 -25.17 -24.40
CA GLN A 235 30.85 -25.62 -23.08
C GLN A 235 30.13 -26.93 -22.73
N THR A 236 30.89 -27.95 -22.35
CA THR A 236 30.37 -29.30 -22.09
C THR A 236 30.63 -29.66 -20.64
N LEU A 237 29.61 -30.13 -19.92
CA LEU A 237 29.73 -30.68 -18.58
C LEU A 237 29.29 -32.15 -18.59
N THR A 238 29.98 -32.99 -17.83
CA THR A 238 29.56 -34.36 -17.55
C THR A 238 29.31 -34.51 -16.05
N ILE A 239 28.06 -34.75 -15.66
CA ILE A 239 27.62 -34.83 -14.27
C ILE A 239 26.94 -36.18 -14.07
N ASP A 240 27.48 -37.02 -13.19
CA ASP A 240 26.93 -38.34 -12.90
C ASP A 240 26.67 -39.19 -14.17
N ASP A 241 27.66 -39.20 -15.08
CA ASP A 241 27.65 -39.81 -16.42
C ASP A 241 26.67 -39.18 -17.44
N VAL A 242 26.00 -38.07 -17.12
CA VAL A 242 25.17 -37.32 -18.06
C VAL A 242 26.01 -36.23 -18.73
N ARG A 243 26.20 -36.33 -20.04
CA ARG A 243 26.87 -35.31 -20.86
C ARG A 243 25.87 -34.24 -21.32
N ILE A 244 26.20 -32.98 -21.09
CA ILE A 244 25.38 -31.81 -21.45
C ILE A 244 26.25 -30.81 -22.21
N ILE A 245 25.78 -30.37 -23.38
CA ILE A 245 26.42 -29.33 -24.19
C ILE A 245 25.55 -28.08 -24.13
N PHE A 246 26.12 -26.95 -23.70
CA PHE A 246 25.38 -25.71 -23.54
C PHE A 246 25.56 -24.77 -24.74
N GLN A 247 24.52 -24.00 -25.04
CA GLN A 247 24.56 -22.90 -26.01
C GLN A 247 24.14 -21.62 -25.29
N MET A 248 25.03 -20.63 -25.26
CA MET A 248 24.74 -19.30 -24.71
C MET A 248 23.80 -18.56 -25.67
N VAL A 249 22.70 -18.03 -25.12
CA VAL A 249 21.68 -17.26 -25.86
C VAL A 249 21.24 -16.02 -25.07
N PRO A 250 22.19 -15.16 -24.64
CA PRO A 250 21.86 -13.95 -23.88
C PRO A 250 21.01 -12.97 -24.69
N ASP A 251 20.30 -12.09 -24.00
CA ASP A 251 19.44 -11.03 -24.56
C ASP A 251 18.33 -11.56 -25.49
N THR A 252 17.86 -12.79 -25.25
CA THR A 252 16.75 -13.39 -25.99
C THR A 252 15.45 -13.27 -25.20
N GLU A 253 15.08 -14.28 -24.43
CA GLU A 253 13.98 -14.19 -23.46
C GLU A 253 14.48 -13.48 -22.19
N ALA A 254 15.66 -13.88 -21.71
CA ALA A 254 16.35 -13.23 -20.60
C ALA A 254 17.73 -12.70 -20.99
N PRO A 255 18.26 -11.69 -20.27
CA PRO A 255 19.62 -11.20 -20.49
C PRO A 255 20.70 -12.28 -20.26
N ALA A 256 20.44 -13.25 -19.37
CA ALA A 256 21.31 -14.39 -19.13
C ALA A 256 20.53 -15.71 -19.32
N GLU A 257 20.76 -16.43 -20.41
CA GLU A 257 20.05 -17.66 -20.78
C GLU A 257 20.94 -18.68 -21.51
N VAL A 258 20.67 -19.97 -21.31
CA VAL A 258 21.32 -21.09 -22.03
C VAL A 258 20.32 -22.13 -22.55
N ASN A 259 20.56 -22.64 -23.76
CA ASN A 259 19.99 -23.91 -24.22
C ASN A 259 20.88 -25.09 -23.81
N MET A 260 20.29 -26.29 -23.71
CA MET A 260 20.99 -27.49 -23.26
C MET A 260 20.73 -28.66 -24.22
N TYR A 261 21.80 -29.26 -24.74
CA TYR A 261 21.71 -30.46 -25.59
C TYR A 261 22.28 -31.68 -24.86
N PHE A 262 21.48 -32.76 -24.82
CA PHE A 262 21.81 -34.06 -24.25
C PHE A 262 22.10 -35.05 -25.39
N PRO A 263 23.35 -35.15 -25.87
CA PRO A 263 23.70 -35.90 -27.08
C PRO A 263 23.39 -37.40 -26.98
N ASP A 264 23.50 -37.98 -25.78
CA ASP A 264 23.30 -39.43 -25.59
C ASP A 264 21.80 -39.81 -25.61
N GLU A 265 20.93 -38.82 -25.36
CA GLU A 265 19.47 -38.93 -25.45
C GLU A 265 18.91 -38.36 -26.78
N ARG A 266 19.75 -37.65 -27.55
CA ARG A 266 19.35 -36.81 -28.70
C ARG A 266 18.22 -35.84 -28.35
N ALA A 267 18.28 -35.27 -27.15
CA ALA A 267 17.28 -34.33 -26.64
C ALA A 267 17.86 -32.91 -26.59
N LEU A 268 17.11 -31.94 -27.11
CA LEU A 268 17.42 -30.51 -27.02
C LEU A 268 16.39 -29.85 -26.11
N LEU A 269 16.84 -29.28 -25.01
CA LEU A 269 16.05 -28.44 -24.13
C LEU A 269 16.30 -26.98 -24.49
N ILE A 270 15.27 -26.36 -25.06
CA ILE A 270 15.20 -24.91 -25.26
C ILE A 270 14.27 -24.40 -24.15
N PRO A 271 14.79 -23.67 -23.14
CA PRO A 271 13.99 -23.29 -21.98
C PRO A 271 12.86 -22.33 -22.38
N GLU A 272 13.21 -21.16 -22.91
CA GLU A 272 12.21 -20.13 -23.17
C GLU A 272 12.43 -19.30 -24.44
N CYS A 273 13.61 -19.40 -25.08
CA CYS A 273 13.84 -18.96 -26.46
C CYS A 273 12.84 -19.50 -27.50
N ALA A 274 12.25 -20.68 -27.27
CA ALA A 274 11.27 -21.30 -28.15
C ALA A 274 10.18 -22.02 -27.34
N ALA A 275 9.03 -21.38 -27.22
CA ALA A 275 7.83 -21.93 -26.61
C ALA A 275 6.72 -22.17 -27.65
N HIS A 276 5.66 -22.87 -27.27
CA HIS A 276 4.43 -23.01 -28.08
C HIS A 276 3.55 -21.74 -28.02
N SER A 277 4.19 -20.56 -28.07
CA SER A 277 3.58 -19.23 -28.12
C SER A 277 4.61 -18.20 -28.61
N MET A 278 4.16 -17.11 -29.23
CA MET A 278 5.02 -15.95 -29.46
C MET A 278 5.39 -15.31 -28.11
N HIS A 279 6.68 -15.24 -27.80
CA HIS A 279 7.19 -14.64 -26.57
C HIS A 279 7.34 -13.11 -26.66
N ASN A 280 7.60 -12.45 -25.54
CA ASN A 280 7.69 -11.00 -25.40
C ASN A 280 9.04 -10.44 -25.88
N ILE A 281 9.05 -9.36 -26.66
CA ILE A 281 10.26 -8.84 -27.36
C ILE A 281 10.48 -7.30 -27.30
N THR A 282 9.95 -6.57 -26.31
CA THR A 282 9.73 -5.09 -26.35
C THR A 282 10.94 -4.24 -26.85
N THR A 283 10.83 -3.19 -27.71
CA THR A 283 9.97 -1.98 -27.66
C THR A 283 9.65 -1.36 -29.04
N LEU A 284 8.55 -0.58 -29.13
CA LEU A 284 8.34 0.49 -30.13
C LEU A 284 8.58 1.85 -29.44
N ARG A 285 9.57 2.62 -29.91
CA ARG A 285 9.80 4.06 -29.60
C ARG A 285 9.77 4.80 -30.95
N GLU A 286 9.22 6.00 -31.15
CA GLU A 286 9.28 7.22 -30.33
C GLU A 286 8.01 8.11 -30.51
N ASN A 287 7.76 8.98 -29.53
CA ASN A 287 7.25 10.35 -29.76
C ASN A 287 8.02 11.26 -28.79
N LEU A 288 8.98 12.02 -29.32
CA LEU A 288 10.12 12.59 -28.58
C LEU A 288 9.75 13.54 -27.42
N TRP A 289 8.61 14.22 -27.48
CA TRP A 289 8.21 15.19 -26.45
C TRP A 289 6.68 15.34 -26.34
N LYS A 290 5.99 14.25 -26.00
CA LYS A 290 4.56 14.32 -25.70
C LYS A 290 4.32 15.07 -24.38
N TRP A 291 3.16 15.72 -24.31
CA TRP A 291 2.60 16.14 -23.03
C TRP A 291 2.44 14.92 -22.11
N PRO A 292 2.60 15.07 -20.78
CA PRO A 292 2.24 13.98 -19.90
C PRO A 292 0.74 13.62 -20.07
N PRO A 293 0.35 12.36 -19.80
CA PRO A 293 -0.97 11.85 -20.20
C PRO A 293 -2.17 12.68 -19.74
N HIS A 294 -2.08 13.31 -18.56
CA HIS A 294 -3.11 14.19 -18.01
C HIS A 294 -3.27 15.46 -18.86
N GLU A 295 -2.18 16.15 -19.17
CA GLU A 295 -2.16 17.37 -19.99
C GLU A 295 -2.53 17.09 -21.45
N GLU A 296 -2.12 15.93 -21.98
CA GLU A 296 -2.49 15.47 -23.32
C GLU A 296 -3.99 15.20 -23.40
N GLY A 297 -4.55 14.47 -22.43
CA GLY A 297 -5.99 14.17 -22.36
C GLY A 297 -6.86 15.41 -22.35
N CYS A 298 -6.51 16.41 -21.52
CA CYS A 298 -7.24 17.69 -21.46
C CYS A 298 -7.33 18.38 -22.84
N ARG A 299 -6.25 18.33 -23.62
CA ARG A 299 -6.20 18.94 -24.96
C ARG A 299 -7.03 18.15 -25.97
N TYR A 300 -6.97 16.83 -25.95
CA TYR A 300 -7.82 16.00 -26.83
C TYR A 300 -9.31 16.26 -26.59
N ILE A 301 -9.73 16.30 -25.32
CA ILE A 301 -11.13 16.54 -24.96
C ILE A 301 -11.57 17.92 -25.46
N LYS A 302 -10.73 18.94 -25.29
CA LYS A 302 -10.97 20.29 -25.84
C LYS A 302 -11.12 20.28 -27.37
N CYS A 303 -10.24 19.58 -28.09
CA CYS A 303 -10.29 19.48 -29.55
C CYS A 303 -11.53 18.74 -30.06
N ILE A 304 -12.01 17.75 -29.30
CA ILE A 304 -13.15 16.90 -29.70
C ILE A 304 -14.49 17.60 -29.49
N GLY A 305 -14.57 18.55 -28.55
CA GLY A 305 -15.79 19.31 -28.24
C GLY A 305 -16.28 19.20 -26.80
N GLY A 306 -15.44 18.72 -25.87
CA GLY A 306 -15.79 18.51 -24.47
C GLY A 306 -16.27 17.10 -24.16
N VAL A 307 -16.50 16.82 -22.87
CA VAL A 307 -16.79 15.46 -22.36
C VAL A 307 -17.99 14.80 -23.04
N ASN A 308 -19.12 15.49 -23.14
CA ASN A 308 -20.33 14.91 -23.75
C ASN A 308 -20.11 14.48 -25.20
N GLU A 309 -19.36 15.28 -25.97
CA GLU A 309 -19.05 14.97 -27.36
C GLU A 309 -18.07 13.79 -27.47
N VAL A 310 -17.15 13.64 -26.51
CA VAL A 310 -16.30 12.44 -26.39
C VAL A 310 -17.15 11.20 -26.13
N LEU A 311 -18.16 11.26 -25.23
CA LEU A 311 -19.05 10.13 -24.95
C LEU A 311 -19.87 9.73 -26.18
N VAL A 312 -20.47 10.69 -26.88
CA VAL A 312 -21.23 10.44 -28.12
C VAL A 312 -20.36 9.76 -29.17
N LYS A 313 -19.13 10.25 -29.37
CA LYS A 313 -18.19 9.66 -30.33
C LYS A 313 -17.70 8.29 -29.86
N ALA A 314 -17.46 8.11 -28.57
CA ALA A 314 -17.07 6.82 -28.02
C ALA A 314 -18.17 5.78 -28.25
N GLU A 315 -19.44 6.11 -27.99
CA GLU A 315 -20.58 5.23 -28.27
C GLU A 315 -20.66 4.86 -29.75
N LEU A 316 -20.51 5.85 -30.65
CA LEU A 316 -20.45 5.61 -32.09
C LEU A 316 -19.37 4.57 -32.46
N PHE A 317 -18.14 4.74 -31.96
CA PHE A 317 -17.06 3.78 -32.24
C PHE A 317 -17.30 2.41 -31.58
N ILE A 318 -17.99 2.35 -30.44
CA ILE A 318 -18.42 1.10 -29.81
C ILE A 318 -19.43 0.37 -30.71
N GLU A 319 -20.43 1.07 -31.24
CA GLU A 319 -21.44 0.53 -32.16
C GLU A 319 -20.80 0.03 -33.47
N GLU A 320 -19.82 0.79 -33.99
CA GLU A 320 -19.01 0.42 -35.15
C GLU A 320 -18.02 -0.73 -34.88
N LYS A 321 -17.89 -1.15 -33.62
CA LYS A 321 -16.94 -2.18 -33.12
C LYS A 321 -15.47 -1.77 -33.23
N ASP A 322 -15.17 -0.49 -33.34
CA ASP A 322 -13.82 0.06 -33.18
C ASP A 322 -13.51 0.32 -31.69
N LEU A 323 -13.49 -0.78 -30.94
CA LEU A 323 -13.29 -0.76 -29.49
C LEU A 323 -11.92 -0.19 -29.09
N ARG A 324 -10.90 -0.34 -29.95
CA ARG A 324 -9.53 0.15 -29.66
C ARG A 324 -9.48 1.67 -29.73
N PHE A 325 -10.16 2.27 -30.71
CA PHE A 325 -10.23 3.72 -30.79
C PHE A 325 -11.15 4.29 -29.71
N ALA A 326 -12.29 3.64 -29.43
CA ALA A 326 -13.15 4.01 -28.29
C ALA A 326 -12.36 4.02 -26.97
N ALA A 327 -11.54 3.00 -26.70
CA ALA A 327 -10.66 2.94 -25.53
C ALA A 327 -9.65 4.10 -25.49
N THR A 328 -9.14 4.53 -26.65
CA THR A 328 -8.19 5.65 -26.74
C THR A 328 -8.87 6.96 -26.35
N LEU A 329 -10.07 7.24 -26.89
CA LEU A 329 -10.83 8.45 -26.58
C LEU A 329 -11.24 8.50 -25.10
N LEU A 330 -11.82 7.40 -24.60
CA LEU A 330 -12.25 7.28 -23.22
C LEU A 330 -11.06 7.27 -22.25
N GLY A 331 -9.91 6.72 -22.65
CA GLY A 331 -8.67 6.77 -21.88
C GLY A 331 -8.18 8.20 -21.66
N HIS A 332 -8.20 9.05 -22.71
CA HIS A 332 -7.91 10.47 -22.57
C HIS A 332 -8.88 11.18 -21.63
N LEU A 333 -10.17 10.82 -21.67
CA LEU A 333 -11.18 11.33 -20.74
C LEU A 333 -10.88 10.94 -19.28
N VAL A 334 -10.60 9.67 -19.01
CA VAL A 334 -10.34 9.18 -17.64
C VAL A 334 -9.06 9.79 -17.06
N VAL A 335 -8.00 9.88 -17.86
CA VAL A 335 -6.71 10.42 -17.40
C VAL A 335 -6.73 11.94 -17.22
N ALA A 336 -7.53 12.67 -18.00
CA ALA A 336 -7.72 14.11 -17.81
C ALA A 336 -8.48 14.48 -16.52
N GLY A 337 -9.14 13.51 -15.88
CA GLY A 337 -9.87 13.72 -14.64
C GLY A 337 -10.86 14.89 -14.75
N ASP A 338 -10.89 15.77 -13.77
CA ASP A 338 -11.84 16.89 -13.75
C ASP A 338 -11.46 18.04 -14.66
N GLN A 339 -10.18 18.13 -15.04
CA GLN A 339 -9.71 19.13 -16.00
C GLN A 339 -10.25 18.88 -17.42
N ALA A 340 -10.86 17.70 -17.66
CA ALA A 340 -11.68 17.43 -18.83
C ALA A 340 -12.92 18.33 -18.96
N GLY A 341 -13.42 18.90 -17.85
CA GLY A 341 -14.74 19.54 -17.78
C GLY A 341 -15.88 18.52 -17.67
N GLY A 342 -17.08 18.90 -18.12
CA GLY A 342 -18.29 18.06 -18.03
C GLY A 342 -18.85 17.95 -16.60
N THR A 343 -19.93 17.19 -16.43
CA THR A 343 -20.49 16.88 -15.10
C THR A 343 -19.80 15.65 -14.51
N PRO A 344 -19.74 15.50 -13.16
CA PRO A 344 -19.25 14.26 -12.55
C PRO A 344 -19.95 13.01 -13.09
N ALA A 345 -21.26 13.10 -13.35
CA ALA A 345 -22.04 12.03 -13.96
C ALA A 345 -21.51 11.64 -15.36
N SER A 346 -21.25 12.62 -16.23
CA SER A 346 -20.68 12.37 -17.57
C SER A 346 -19.27 11.77 -17.52
N ARG A 347 -18.45 12.16 -16.52
CA ARG A 347 -17.12 11.57 -16.33
C ARG A 347 -17.20 10.15 -15.78
N ALA A 348 -18.12 9.88 -14.86
CA ALA A 348 -18.40 8.55 -14.35
C ALA A 348 -18.96 7.62 -15.45
N GLU A 349 -19.84 8.14 -16.31
CA GLU A 349 -20.31 7.46 -17.52
C GLU A 349 -19.14 7.10 -18.44
N GLY A 350 -18.22 8.04 -18.69
CA GLY A 350 -16.99 7.77 -19.45
C GLY A 350 -16.10 6.68 -18.84
N LYS A 351 -15.95 6.66 -17.50
CA LYS A 351 -15.24 5.59 -16.79
C LYS A 351 -15.94 4.24 -16.96
N ALA A 352 -17.27 4.20 -16.85
CA ALA A 352 -18.07 3.00 -17.02
C ALA A 352 -18.00 2.47 -18.47
N MET A 353 -18.13 3.34 -19.46
CA MET A 353 -17.95 3.01 -20.88
C MET A 353 -16.55 2.45 -21.14
N LEU A 354 -15.50 3.05 -20.54
CA LEU A 354 -14.14 2.54 -20.71
C LEU A 354 -13.99 1.14 -20.11
N ALA A 355 -14.58 0.89 -18.95
CA ALA A 355 -14.56 -0.43 -18.32
C ALA A 355 -15.24 -1.48 -19.21
N ASP A 356 -16.39 -1.14 -19.80
CA ASP A 356 -17.11 -2.04 -20.72
C ASP A 356 -16.34 -2.29 -22.01
N VAL A 357 -15.68 -1.26 -22.55
CA VAL A 357 -14.80 -1.39 -23.72
C VAL A 357 -13.61 -2.29 -23.41
N PHE A 358 -12.94 -2.09 -22.27
CA PHE A 358 -11.86 -2.96 -21.81
C PHE A 358 -12.34 -4.39 -21.62
N GLU A 359 -13.50 -4.62 -21.01
CA GLU A 359 -14.05 -5.97 -20.87
C GLU A 359 -14.26 -6.67 -22.23
N ARG A 360 -14.86 -5.97 -23.20
CA ARG A 360 -15.05 -6.50 -24.56
C ARG A 360 -13.72 -6.78 -25.28
N LEU A 361 -12.73 -5.90 -25.12
CA LEU A 361 -11.38 -6.12 -25.64
C LEU A 361 -10.70 -7.32 -24.97
N GLY A 362 -10.86 -7.48 -23.65
CA GLY A 362 -10.36 -8.62 -22.89
C GLY A 362 -11.00 -9.93 -23.34
N PHE A 363 -12.31 -9.95 -23.60
CA PHE A 363 -13.02 -11.11 -24.13
C PHE A 363 -12.56 -11.51 -25.54
N GLY A 364 -12.24 -10.53 -26.40
CA GLY A 364 -11.73 -10.78 -27.74
C GLY A 364 -10.24 -11.15 -27.83
N SER A 365 -9.47 -10.96 -26.76
CA SER A 365 -8.02 -11.09 -26.77
C SER A 365 -7.56 -12.55 -26.88
N GLU A 366 -6.74 -12.84 -27.89
CA GLU A 366 -6.01 -14.12 -28.02
C GLU A 366 -4.82 -14.19 -27.04
N ASN A 367 -4.18 -13.05 -26.77
CA ASN A 367 -3.10 -12.94 -25.80
C ASN A 367 -3.66 -12.92 -24.36
N ALA A 368 -3.23 -13.88 -23.55
CA ALA A 368 -3.70 -14.05 -22.17
C ALA A 368 -3.36 -12.86 -21.26
N THR A 369 -2.16 -12.28 -21.40
CA THR A 369 -1.76 -11.14 -20.57
C THR A 369 -2.53 -9.89 -20.95
N TRP A 370 -2.82 -9.65 -22.24
CA TRP A 370 -3.70 -8.58 -22.68
C TRP A 370 -5.11 -8.74 -22.12
N ARG A 371 -5.67 -9.96 -22.18
CA ARG A 371 -6.94 -10.27 -21.53
C ARG A 371 -6.92 -9.88 -20.05
N ASN A 372 -5.91 -10.30 -19.31
CA ASN A 372 -5.79 -10.01 -17.88
C ASN A 372 -5.62 -8.51 -17.60
N PHE A 373 -4.83 -7.79 -18.41
CA PHE A 373 -4.68 -6.33 -18.33
C PHE A 373 -6.01 -5.60 -18.54
N TYR A 374 -6.75 -5.98 -19.57
CA TYR A 374 -8.04 -5.37 -19.89
C TYR A 374 -9.08 -5.65 -18.79
N LEU A 375 -9.25 -6.91 -18.38
CA LEU A 375 -10.22 -7.29 -17.37
C LEU A 375 -9.86 -6.74 -15.97
N GLY A 376 -8.57 -6.71 -15.62
CA GLY A 376 -8.09 -6.10 -14.39
C GLY A 376 -8.38 -4.60 -14.33
N GLN A 377 -8.10 -3.87 -15.41
CA GLN A 377 -8.41 -2.43 -15.47
C GLN A 377 -9.92 -2.16 -15.50
N ALA A 378 -10.72 -2.99 -16.18
CA ALA A 378 -12.17 -2.89 -16.17
C ALA A 378 -12.74 -3.09 -14.74
N LEU A 379 -12.20 -4.06 -14.00
CA LEU A 379 -12.56 -4.30 -12.62
C LEU A 379 -12.27 -3.09 -11.72
N ASP A 380 -11.10 -2.47 -11.90
CA ASP A 380 -10.70 -1.31 -11.09
C ASP A 380 -11.53 -0.07 -11.42
N LEU A 381 -11.80 0.19 -12.70
CA LEU A 381 -12.67 1.29 -13.14
C LEU A 381 -14.09 1.16 -12.58
N ARG A 382 -14.61 -0.07 -12.44
CA ARG A 382 -15.95 -0.35 -11.89
C ARG A 382 -16.01 -0.29 -10.37
N ARG A 383 -14.93 -0.66 -9.68
CA ARG A 383 -14.87 -0.62 -8.21
C ARG A 383 -14.79 0.80 -7.67
N GLY A 384 -14.35 1.77 -8.46
CA GLY A 384 -14.19 3.17 -8.04
C GLY A 384 -12.99 3.38 -7.11
N ASP A 385 -12.72 2.41 -6.24
CA ASP A 385 -11.47 2.23 -5.53
C ASP A 385 -10.51 1.40 -6.37
N ARG A 386 -9.33 1.96 -6.65
CA ARG A 386 -8.17 1.12 -6.99
C ARG A 386 -8.07 0.10 -5.86
N PRO A 387 -8.13 -1.22 -6.11
CA PRO A 387 -7.79 -2.17 -5.06
C PRO A 387 -6.42 -1.76 -4.54
N ARG A 388 -6.36 -1.41 -3.26
CA ARG A 388 -5.11 -1.20 -2.51
C ARG A 388 -4.42 -2.55 -2.49
N ASN A 389 -3.79 -2.93 -3.60
CA ASN A 389 -3.04 -4.16 -3.65
C ASN A 389 -1.74 -3.92 -2.89
N ARG A 390 -1.82 -4.42 -1.66
CA ARG A 390 -0.76 -4.65 -0.69
C ARG A 390 0.32 -5.50 -1.35
N TYR A 391 1.29 -4.82 -1.96
CA TYR A 391 2.60 -5.40 -2.23
C TYR A 391 3.63 -4.36 -1.78
N PRO A 392 4.73 -4.81 -1.16
CA PRO A 392 5.63 -3.91 -0.49
C PRO A 392 6.26 -2.97 -1.52
N SER A 393 6.00 -1.67 -1.36
CA SER A 393 7.01 -0.64 -1.61
C SER A 393 8.15 -0.71 -0.59
N GLY A 394 8.01 -1.60 0.42
CA GLY A 394 8.96 -1.92 1.46
C GLY A 394 10.27 -2.52 0.94
N LEU A 395 11.33 -1.88 1.40
CA LEU A 395 12.75 -2.02 1.09
C LEU A 395 13.43 -3.22 1.79
N GLY A 396 12.65 -4.22 2.19
CA GLY A 396 12.93 -5.05 3.37
C GLY A 396 13.84 -6.28 3.22
N ASN A 397 14.40 -6.57 2.05
CA ASN A 397 15.40 -7.65 1.94
C ASN A 397 16.37 -7.31 0.82
N PHE A 398 17.53 -6.76 1.16
CA PHE A 398 18.73 -6.98 0.37
C PHE A 398 19.22 -8.39 0.72
N PRO A 399 19.07 -9.43 -0.11
CA PRO A 399 19.65 -10.73 0.21
C PRO A 399 21.16 -10.61 0.43
N VAL A 400 21.71 -11.36 1.40
CA VAL A 400 23.17 -11.46 1.63
C VAL A 400 23.92 -11.90 0.36
N THR A 401 23.21 -12.56 -0.56
CA THR A 401 23.72 -13.07 -1.83
C THR A 401 24.02 -11.98 -2.87
N LEU A 402 23.51 -10.75 -2.74
CA LEU A 402 23.80 -9.66 -3.69
C LEU A 402 25.20 -9.07 -3.50
N SER A 403 25.81 -8.50 -4.54
CA SER A 403 27.09 -7.79 -4.44
C SER A 403 26.96 -6.47 -3.67
N ILE A 404 28.08 -5.93 -3.18
CA ILE A 404 28.09 -4.63 -2.50
C ILE A 404 27.63 -3.52 -3.45
N GLU A 405 28.08 -3.56 -4.71
CA GLU A 405 27.66 -2.63 -5.75
C GLU A 405 26.13 -2.55 -5.90
N GLN A 406 25.46 -3.71 -5.86
CA GLN A 406 24.01 -3.80 -5.99
C GLN A 406 23.28 -3.21 -4.79
N TRP A 407 23.81 -3.38 -3.58
CA TRP A 407 23.26 -2.74 -2.39
C TRP A 407 23.37 -1.22 -2.46
N LEU A 408 24.53 -0.72 -2.88
CA LEU A 408 24.79 0.71 -3.03
C LEU A 408 23.93 1.33 -4.15
N GLY A 409 23.70 0.60 -5.25
CA GLY A 409 22.77 0.99 -6.31
C GLY A 409 21.32 1.09 -5.82
N GLY A 410 20.87 0.12 -5.02
CA GLY A 410 19.55 0.16 -4.40
C GLY A 410 19.38 1.32 -3.40
N LEU A 411 20.43 1.65 -2.66
CA LEU A 411 20.46 2.82 -1.75
C LEU A 411 20.40 4.14 -2.54
N ALA A 412 21.15 4.26 -3.62
CA ALA A 412 21.21 5.48 -4.44
C ALA A 412 19.86 5.86 -5.06
N LEU A 413 19.05 4.88 -5.45
CA LEU A 413 17.70 5.10 -6.01
C LEU A 413 16.67 5.57 -4.97
N ARG A 414 16.96 5.43 -3.68
CA ARG A 414 16.06 5.83 -2.58
C ARG A 414 16.31 7.24 -2.08
N ILE A 415 17.44 7.83 -2.48
CA ILE A 415 17.75 9.20 -2.10
C ILE A 415 16.68 10.11 -2.66
N ASP A 416 16.05 10.88 -1.78
CA ASP A 416 15.28 12.04 -2.19
C ASP A 416 16.24 13.08 -2.79
N GLY A 417 16.34 13.08 -4.12
CA GLY A 417 17.28 13.94 -4.83
C GLY A 417 16.93 15.42 -4.76
N GLU A 418 15.66 15.77 -4.58
CA GLU A 418 15.24 17.17 -4.39
C GLU A 418 15.68 17.68 -3.03
N GLU A 419 15.48 16.90 -1.96
CA GLU A 419 15.94 17.27 -0.61
C GLU A 419 17.47 17.22 -0.49
N ALA A 420 18.12 16.16 -0.97
CA ALA A 420 19.58 16.05 -0.97
C ALA A 420 20.24 17.13 -1.85
N GLY A 421 19.55 17.66 -2.85
CA GLY A 421 20.01 18.76 -3.70
C GLY A 421 20.02 20.12 -3.01
N LYS A 422 19.29 20.27 -1.89
CA LYS A 422 19.32 21.49 -1.05
C LYS A 422 20.57 21.57 -0.17
N ASP A 423 21.29 20.46 -0.04
CA ASP A 423 22.53 20.41 0.71
C ASP A 423 23.72 20.79 -0.18
N GLU A 424 24.33 21.93 0.14
CA GLU A 424 25.50 22.43 -0.56
C GLU A 424 26.78 21.63 -0.23
N LYS A 425 26.78 20.81 0.83
CA LYS A 425 27.96 20.04 1.27
C LYS A 425 27.95 18.62 0.72
N CYS A 426 28.95 18.33 -0.11
CA CYS A 426 29.30 16.97 -0.48
C CYS A 426 29.59 16.13 0.77
N THR A 427 28.97 14.96 0.87
CA THR A 427 29.26 13.98 1.94
C THR A 427 29.94 12.75 1.32
N CYS A 428 31.15 12.42 1.79
CA CYS A 428 32.00 11.37 1.26
C CYS A 428 32.29 10.30 2.32
N ILE A 429 31.91 9.05 2.06
CA ILE A 429 32.07 7.93 2.99
C ILE A 429 32.83 6.79 2.32
N ASP A 430 33.92 6.33 2.93
CA ASP A 430 34.64 5.13 2.51
C ASP A 430 34.21 3.92 3.37
N ILE A 431 33.90 2.80 2.72
CA ILE A 431 33.48 1.55 3.37
C ILE A 431 34.39 0.42 2.87
N ARG A 432 35.20 -0.12 3.79
CA ARG A 432 36.00 -1.32 3.56
C ARG A 432 35.22 -2.55 4.01
N VAL A 433 34.96 -3.46 3.08
CA VAL A 433 34.21 -4.70 3.32
C VAL A 433 35.20 -5.87 3.42
N THR A 434 35.44 -6.35 4.63
CA THR A 434 36.60 -7.17 5.02
C THR A 434 36.55 -8.61 4.50
N ASP A 435 35.37 -9.23 4.49
CA ASP A 435 35.14 -10.61 4.08
C ASP A 435 35.18 -10.81 2.55
N VAL A 436 34.92 -9.75 1.79
CA VAL A 436 35.06 -9.73 0.31
C VAL A 436 36.30 -8.97 -0.17
N GLN A 437 37.05 -8.35 0.74
CA GLN A 437 38.26 -7.55 0.44
C GLN A 437 38.03 -6.39 -0.55
N GLU A 438 36.84 -5.78 -0.51
CA GLU A 438 36.47 -4.66 -1.37
C GLU A 438 36.50 -3.35 -0.58
N THR A 439 36.82 -2.24 -1.23
CA THR A 439 36.67 -0.89 -0.64
C THR A 439 35.80 -0.06 -1.56
N TRP A 440 34.80 0.59 -1.00
CA TRP A 440 33.80 1.37 -1.72
C TRP A 440 33.80 2.81 -1.23
N ARG A 441 33.74 3.76 -2.16
CA ARG A 441 33.53 5.17 -1.84
C ARG A 441 32.12 5.56 -2.23
N LEU A 442 31.38 6.14 -1.30
CA LEU A 442 30.05 6.72 -1.46
C LEU A 442 30.17 8.24 -1.45
N ILE A 443 29.52 8.92 -2.39
CA ILE A 443 29.55 10.38 -2.53
C ILE A 443 28.13 10.88 -2.75
N LEU A 444 27.58 11.55 -1.75
CA LEU A 444 26.30 12.27 -1.83
C LEU A 444 26.57 13.73 -2.20
N SER A 445 26.15 14.15 -3.40
CA SER A 445 26.33 15.52 -3.89
C SER A 445 25.35 15.84 -5.01
N ASN A 446 24.87 17.09 -5.07
CA ASN A 446 23.94 17.57 -6.11
C ASN A 446 22.66 16.72 -6.25
N GLY A 447 22.11 16.25 -5.12
CA GLY A 447 20.91 15.42 -5.14
C GLY A 447 21.12 13.97 -5.61
N ALA A 448 22.38 13.53 -5.78
CA ALA A 448 22.69 12.17 -6.22
C ALA A 448 23.68 11.49 -5.26
N LEU A 449 23.41 10.22 -4.96
CA LEU A 449 24.40 9.33 -4.36
C LEU A 449 25.11 8.55 -5.46
N THR A 450 26.41 8.79 -5.61
CA THR A 450 27.29 8.00 -6.47
C THR A 450 28.16 7.09 -5.62
N TYR A 451 28.59 5.97 -6.19
CA TYR A 451 29.46 5.04 -5.51
C TYR A 451 30.46 4.43 -6.49
N ARG A 452 31.64 4.05 -6.01
CA ARG A 452 32.69 3.42 -6.81
C ARG A 452 33.56 2.51 -5.98
N GLN A 453 33.96 1.38 -6.56
CA GLN A 453 35.00 0.54 -5.96
C GLN A 453 36.36 1.26 -6.07
N GLN A 454 37.12 1.27 -4.97
CA GLN A 454 38.48 1.79 -4.93
C GLN A 454 39.45 0.67 -5.32
N ASN A 455 40.25 0.92 -6.36
CA ASN A 455 41.40 0.08 -6.73
C ASN A 455 42.69 0.84 -6.38
N ASP A 456 43.75 0.14 -5.98
CA ASP A 456 45.06 0.70 -5.57
C ASP A 456 45.70 1.67 -6.59
N SER A 457 45.17 1.76 -7.82
CA SER A 457 45.64 2.61 -8.90
C SER A 457 44.91 3.96 -9.06
N MET A 458 43.89 4.26 -8.24
CA MET A 458 43.04 5.46 -8.41
C MET A 458 43.29 6.55 -7.35
N THR A 459 44.54 7.00 -7.21
CA THR A 459 44.91 8.21 -6.46
C THR A 459 44.59 9.46 -7.29
N GLY A 460 43.35 9.95 -7.26
CA GLY A 460 42.96 11.02 -8.22
C GLY A 460 41.97 12.08 -7.78
N VAL A 461 41.29 11.96 -6.64
CA VAL A 461 40.43 13.06 -6.14
C VAL A 461 40.61 13.19 -4.64
N GLU A 462 41.33 14.23 -4.22
CA GLU A 462 41.33 14.75 -2.84
C GLU A 462 39.93 15.29 -2.52
N SER A 463 39.01 14.37 -2.21
CA SER A 463 37.76 14.69 -1.52
C SER A 463 38.03 14.46 -0.04
N GLN A 464 37.75 15.46 0.80
CA GLN A 464 37.79 15.26 2.25
C GLN A 464 36.85 14.10 2.60
N ILE A 465 37.37 13.07 3.24
CA ILE A 465 36.59 11.88 3.64
C ILE A 465 35.92 12.25 4.95
N ASP A 466 34.58 12.28 4.96
CA ASP A 466 33.80 12.62 6.15
C ASP A 466 33.70 11.42 7.10
N LEU A 467 33.73 10.20 6.57
CA LEU A 467 33.73 8.96 7.35
C LEU A 467 34.43 7.82 6.61
N SER A 468 35.18 7.00 7.35
CA SER A 468 35.77 5.76 6.87
C SER A 468 35.45 4.61 7.82
N LEU A 469 34.87 3.53 7.30
CA LEU A 469 34.41 2.36 8.04
C LEU A 469 35.09 1.10 7.52
N SER A 470 35.32 0.13 8.41
CA SER A 470 35.74 -1.23 8.08
C SER A 470 34.83 -2.23 8.75
N LEU A 471 34.24 -3.12 7.97
CA LEU A 471 33.14 -4.00 8.39
C LEU A 471 33.03 -5.20 7.45
N ASN A 472 32.32 -6.25 7.82
CA ASN A 472 32.00 -7.36 6.90
C ASN A 472 30.69 -7.09 6.12
N LYS A 473 30.42 -7.90 5.10
CA LYS A 473 29.23 -7.77 4.25
C LYS A 473 27.93 -7.85 5.05
N HIS A 474 27.86 -8.68 6.08
CA HIS A 474 26.67 -8.76 6.94
C HIS A 474 26.46 -7.46 7.75
N GLU A 475 27.51 -6.87 8.30
CA GLU A 475 27.45 -5.55 8.97
C GLU A 475 27.08 -4.42 8.00
N LEU A 476 27.55 -4.47 6.75
CA LEU A 476 27.15 -3.48 5.74
C LEU A 476 25.66 -3.60 5.42
N GLN A 477 25.16 -4.82 5.25
CA GLN A 477 23.74 -5.08 5.05
C GLN A 477 22.91 -4.49 6.20
N GLN A 478 23.41 -4.64 7.43
CA GLN A 478 22.79 -4.08 8.62
C GLN A 478 22.70 -2.56 8.51
N ILE A 479 23.81 -1.87 8.27
CA ILE A 479 23.83 -0.41 8.09
C ILE A 479 22.86 0.04 6.98
N LEU A 480 22.90 -0.60 5.81
CA LEU A 480 22.09 -0.22 4.65
C LEU A 480 20.59 -0.51 4.79
N THR A 481 20.20 -1.28 5.81
CA THR A 481 18.80 -1.54 6.18
C THR A 481 18.39 -0.85 7.48
N GLY A 482 19.20 0.11 7.96
CA GLY A 482 18.91 0.91 9.15
C GLY A 482 19.13 0.17 10.47
N ARG A 483 20.02 -0.82 10.50
CA ARG A 483 20.40 -1.63 11.67
C ARG A 483 21.80 -1.17 12.16
N ASP A 484 22.02 -1.05 13.47
CA ASP A 484 23.35 -0.75 14.02
C ASP A 484 24.35 -1.87 13.68
N ALA A 485 25.55 -1.49 13.22
CA ALA A 485 26.66 -2.42 13.10
C ALA A 485 27.34 -2.57 14.46
N CYS A 486 27.05 -3.65 15.19
CA CYS A 486 27.63 -3.89 16.51
C CYS A 486 29.17 -4.05 16.51
N GLU A 487 29.83 -4.12 15.36
CA GLU A 487 31.28 -4.37 15.24
C GLU A 487 32.00 -3.57 14.13
N ALA A 488 31.33 -2.62 13.45
CA ALA A 488 31.98 -1.83 12.40
C ALA A 488 33.09 -0.94 12.97
N GLN A 489 34.33 -1.15 12.53
CA GLN A 489 35.48 -0.38 12.96
C GLN A 489 35.52 0.96 12.22
N VAL A 490 35.35 2.07 12.93
CA VAL A 490 35.61 3.41 12.39
C VAL A 490 37.11 3.58 12.20
N LEU A 491 37.55 3.74 10.96
CA LEU A 491 38.95 3.99 10.60
C LEU A 491 39.31 5.48 10.68
N GLY A 492 38.31 6.37 10.57
CA GLY A 492 38.45 7.82 10.74
C GLY A 492 37.17 8.58 10.33
N GLY A 493 37.02 9.84 10.77
CA GLY A 493 35.85 10.68 10.44
C GLY A 493 34.68 10.60 11.44
N ASP A 494 33.50 11.08 11.05
CA ASP A 494 32.31 11.26 11.89
C ASP A 494 31.11 10.42 11.40
N VAL A 495 30.56 9.59 12.28
CA VAL A 495 29.39 8.71 12.02
C VAL A 495 28.14 9.51 11.63
N GLN A 496 28.07 10.80 11.98
CA GLN A 496 26.99 11.69 11.54
C GLN A 496 26.87 11.78 10.02
N ALA A 497 27.96 11.58 9.26
CA ALA A 497 27.91 11.52 7.80
C ALA A 497 27.05 10.35 7.29
N LEU A 498 27.13 9.19 7.95
CA LEU A 498 26.32 8.01 7.64
C LEU A 498 24.87 8.20 8.06
N ASN A 499 24.62 8.77 9.24
CA ASN A 499 23.27 9.06 9.71
C ASN A 499 22.55 10.07 8.81
N LYS A 500 23.27 11.10 8.35
CA LYS A 500 22.78 12.05 7.37
C LYS A 500 22.45 11.39 6.03
N LEU A 501 23.31 10.48 5.54
CA LEU A 501 23.02 9.71 4.33
C LEU A 501 21.76 8.85 4.50
N LEU A 502 21.64 8.15 5.63
CA LEU A 502 20.50 7.28 5.93
C LEU A 502 19.23 8.08 6.30
N SER A 503 19.35 9.34 6.72
CA SER A 503 18.18 10.19 6.99
C SER A 503 17.43 10.54 5.71
N PHE A 504 18.12 10.60 4.57
CA PHE A 504 17.49 10.68 3.25
C PHE A 504 16.83 9.35 2.83
N ALA A 505 16.87 8.31 3.67
CA ALA A 505 16.27 6.98 3.45
C ALA A 505 15.17 6.56 4.47
N GLY A 506 14.91 7.34 5.54
CA GLY A 506 13.68 7.47 6.38
C GLY A 506 13.02 6.28 7.12
N ILE A 507 13.19 6.13 8.47
CA ILE A 507 12.39 5.20 9.36
C ILE A 507 12.14 5.71 10.82
N THR A 508 12.70 6.82 11.28
CA THR A 508 12.58 7.30 12.68
C THR A 508 11.20 7.88 13.02
N GLY A 509 10.29 7.05 13.55
CA GLY A 509 8.97 7.51 14.02
C GLY A 509 7.94 6.43 14.39
N TYR A 510 8.25 5.14 14.22
CA TYR A 510 7.27 4.05 14.29
C TYR A 510 6.47 3.96 15.61
N GLY A 511 7.15 4.07 16.76
CA GLY A 511 6.56 3.88 18.09
C GLY A 511 5.87 5.10 18.70
N TYR A 512 6.16 6.30 18.19
CA TYR A 512 5.69 7.57 18.77
C TYR A 512 4.17 7.70 18.91
N PRO A 513 3.32 7.19 17.99
CA PRO A 513 1.87 7.26 18.17
C PRO A 513 1.35 6.60 19.46
N LEU A 514 2.10 5.66 20.07
CA LEU A 514 1.73 5.04 21.35
C LEU A 514 1.76 6.03 22.52
N LEU A 515 2.61 7.05 22.45
CA LEU A 515 2.64 8.13 23.46
C LEU A 515 1.35 8.94 23.42
N GLU A 516 0.85 9.24 22.23
CA GLU A 516 -0.40 9.99 22.03
C GLU A 516 -1.62 9.14 22.42
N TYR A 517 -1.61 7.82 22.16
CA TYR A 517 -2.59 6.88 22.72
C TYR A 517 -2.60 6.95 24.26
N GLY A 518 -1.43 6.90 24.90
CA GLY A 518 -1.31 6.97 26.36
C GLY A 518 -1.86 8.27 26.95
N LYS A 519 -1.57 9.41 26.31
CA LYS A 519 -2.15 10.72 26.68
C LYS A 519 -3.67 10.73 26.53
N TYR A 520 -4.21 10.06 25.52
CA TYR A 520 -5.66 9.93 25.33
C TYR A 520 -6.30 9.07 26.44
N VAL A 521 -5.70 7.91 26.77
CA VAL A 521 -6.15 7.04 27.88
C VAL A 521 -6.15 7.79 29.21
N ALA A 522 -5.13 8.60 29.48
CA ALA A 522 -5.00 9.35 30.74
C ALA A 522 -6.18 10.30 31.03
N GLN A 523 -7.02 10.61 30.03
CA GLN A 523 -8.21 11.45 30.20
C GLN A 523 -9.39 10.72 30.85
N PHE A 524 -9.31 9.38 30.96
CA PHE A 524 -10.33 8.50 31.48
C PHE A 524 -9.85 7.84 32.79
N PRO A 525 -10.21 8.39 33.97
CA PRO A 525 -9.79 7.82 35.25
C PRO A 525 -10.35 6.40 35.42
N ASN A 526 -9.50 5.44 35.79
CA ASN A 526 -9.87 4.03 36.00
C ASN A 526 -10.53 3.38 34.77
N ALA A 527 -10.09 3.77 33.56
CA ALA A 527 -10.57 3.17 32.32
C ALA A 527 -10.32 1.65 32.28
N CYS A 528 -11.28 0.93 31.73
CA CYS A 528 -11.26 -0.50 31.48
C CYS A 528 -11.48 -0.74 29.98
N THR A 529 -10.92 -1.83 29.47
CA THR A 529 -11.17 -2.25 28.09
C THR A 529 -12.60 -2.78 27.93
N ASN A 530 -13.09 -2.77 26.69
CA ASN A 530 -14.41 -3.26 26.30
C ASN A 530 -15.57 -2.63 27.09
N THR A 531 -15.41 -1.36 27.45
CA THR A 531 -16.41 -0.53 28.15
C THR A 531 -16.70 0.72 27.32
N LEU A 532 -17.96 1.16 27.32
CA LEU A 532 -18.39 2.39 26.66
C LEU A 532 -18.22 3.60 27.57
N TYR A 533 -17.56 4.63 27.05
CA TYR A 533 -17.41 5.93 27.71
C TYR A 533 -18.05 7.00 26.84
N HIS A 534 -19.09 7.66 27.35
CA HIS A 534 -19.87 8.65 26.59
C HIS A 534 -19.52 10.07 27.04
N ASP A 535 -19.15 10.92 26.08
CA ASP A 535 -19.17 12.36 26.29
C ASP A 535 -20.62 12.84 26.21
N ARG A 536 -21.08 13.47 27.29
CA ARG A 536 -22.48 13.92 27.46
C ARG A 536 -22.69 15.41 27.20
N ARG A 537 -21.62 16.12 26.87
CA ARG A 537 -21.64 17.53 26.49
C ARG A 537 -20.51 17.84 25.52
N LEU A 538 -20.72 18.84 24.67
CA LEU A 538 -19.67 19.36 23.81
C LEU A 538 -18.54 20.03 24.63
N SER A 539 -17.34 20.03 24.07
CA SER A 539 -16.19 20.73 24.66
C SER A 539 -16.37 22.24 24.63
N THR A 540 -15.94 22.90 25.70
CA THR A 540 -15.90 24.36 25.86
C THR A 540 -14.46 24.85 26.02
N SER A 541 -14.26 26.17 26.12
CA SER A 541 -12.94 26.76 26.38
C SER A 541 -12.31 26.35 27.72
N ASP A 542 -13.09 25.74 28.63
CA ASP A 542 -12.59 25.27 29.92
C ASP A 542 -12.01 23.83 29.83
N ASP A 543 -12.25 23.13 28.72
CA ASP A 543 -11.79 21.75 28.51
C ASP A 543 -10.38 21.74 27.88
N LEU A 544 -9.35 21.77 28.74
CA LEU A 544 -7.94 21.84 28.33
C LEU A 544 -7.24 20.48 28.17
N LYS A 545 -8.02 19.38 28.08
CA LYS A 545 -7.47 18.02 28.04
C LYS A 545 -6.83 17.65 26.70
N ILE A 546 -7.36 18.22 25.61
CA ILE A 546 -6.83 18.04 24.26
C ILE A 546 -6.73 19.41 23.57
N ILE A 547 -5.69 19.57 22.77
CA ILE A 547 -5.60 20.70 21.85
C ILE A 547 -6.54 20.48 20.67
N ARG A 548 -7.04 21.58 20.12
CA ARG A 548 -7.98 21.63 18.99
C ARG A 548 -9.22 20.74 19.16
N PRO A 549 -9.92 20.77 20.31
CA PRO A 549 -11.11 19.95 20.51
C PRO A 549 -12.17 20.26 19.45
N ASN A 550 -12.98 19.25 19.16
CA ASN A 550 -14.12 19.39 18.28
C ASN A 550 -15.36 19.81 19.10
N SER A 551 -16.15 20.76 18.61
CA SER A 551 -17.35 21.27 19.31
C SER A 551 -18.60 21.13 18.46
N ASP A 552 -18.69 20.06 17.66
CA ASP A 552 -19.87 19.75 16.84
C ASP A 552 -20.22 18.25 16.79
N THR A 553 -19.48 17.42 17.52
CA THR A 553 -19.77 16.00 17.68
C THR A 553 -19.64 15.60 19.15
N LEU A 554 -20.59 14.82 19.65
CA LEU A 554 -20.39 14.07 20.89
C LEU A 554 -19.69 12.75 20.57
N TYR A 555 -18.83 12.31 21.49
CA TYR A 555 -18.03 11.11 21.31
C TYR A 555 -18.50 9.95 22.18
N SER A 556 -18.27 8.73 21.70
CA SER A 556 -18.35 7.52 22.53
C SER A 556 -17.14 6.64 22.28
N THR A 557 -16.37 6.42 23.34
CA THR A 557 -15.07 5.76 23.27
C THR A 557 -15.17 4.33 23.77
N ILE A 558 -14.52 3.41 23.06
CA ILE A 558 -14.29 2.03 23.47
C ILE A 558 -12.79 1.77 23.35
N PHE A 559 -12.13 1.43 24.46
CA PHE A 559 -10.79 0.85 24.41
C PHE A 559 -10.93 -0.64 24.10
N VAL A 560 -10.48 -1.07 22.93
CA VAL A 560 -10.80 -2.39 22.39
C VAL A 560 -9.76 -3.42 22.84
N ASP A 561 -10.22 -4.51 23.44
CA ASP A 561 -9.44 -5.70 23.78
C ASP A 561 -10.11 -6.95 23.20
N LEU A 562 -9.48 -7.47 22.15
CA LEU A 562 -9.86 -8.65 21.40
C LEU A 562 -8.92 -9.82 21.70
N SER A 563 -8.12 -9.76 22.77
CA SER A 563 -7.17 -10.80 23.14
C SER A 563 -7.82 -12.18 23.32
N SER A 564 -9.01 -12.21 23.94
CA SER A 564 -9.68 -13.45 24.34
C SER A 564 -11.08 -13.63 23.72
N ASN A 565 -11.75 -12.52 23.37
CA ASN A 565 -13.12 -12.55 22.87
C ASN A 565 -13.25 -11.61 21.64
N ASP A 566 -14.21 -11.89 20.77
CA ASP A 566 -14.74 -10.88 19.85
C ASP A 566 -15.65 -9.92 20.62
N LEU A 567 -15.99 -8.77 20.03
CA LEU A 567 -17.00 -7.87 20.55
C LEU A 567 -18.17 -7.79 19.58
N GLN A 568 -19.38 -7.73 20.11
CA GLN A 568 -20.55 -7.32 19.34
C GLN A 568 -20.99 -5.95 19.85
N ILE A 569 -21.06 -4.99 18.94
CA ILE A 569 -21.67 -3.68 19.18
C ILE A 569 -23.05 -3.65 18.53
N SER A 570 -24.05 -3.19 19.27
CA SER A 570 -25.42 -3.01 18.78
C SER A 570 -25.66 -1.52 18.62
N ILE A 571 -25.79 -1.08 17.38
CA ILE A 571 -25.97 0.33 17.01
C ILE A 571 -27.46 0.61 16.90
N PRO A 572 -28.00 1.63 17.59
CA PRO A 572 -29.42 1.99 17.51
C PRO A 572 -29.76 2.64 16.18
N GLU A 573 -31.05 2.82 15.92
CA GLU A 573 -31.51 3.60 14.78
C GLU A 573 -31.24 5.09 14.99
N ILE A 574 -30.48 5.68 14.07
CA ILE A 574 -30.11 7.10 14.07
C ILE A 574 -30.37 7.63 12.65
N PRO A 575 -31.58 8.17 12.39
CA PRO A 575 -32.04 8.41 11.02
C PRO A 575 -31.65 9.78 10.45
N ASP A 576 -31.26 10.73 11.29
CA ASP A 576 -31.36 12.16 11.01
C ASP A 576 -30.03 12.92 10.96
N ARG A 577 -28.90 12.26 11.23
CA ARG A 577 -27.61 12.95 11.42
C ARG A 577 -26.41 12.09 11.04
N TYR A 578 -25.26 12.74 10.89
CA TYR A 578 -23.99 12.05 10.74
C TYR A 578 -23.65 11.27 12.02
N TRP A 579 -23.26 10.02 11.83
CA TRP A 579 -22.61 9.23 12.86
C TRP A 579 -21.60 8.26 12.24
N VAL A 580 -20.53 7.97 12.96
CA VAL A 580 -19.52 6.99 12.55
C VAL A 580 -18.91 6.31 13.77
N TYR A 581 -18.62 5.02 13.65
CA TYR A 581 -17.84 4.20 14.57
C TYR A 581 -16.55 3.77 13.83
N PRO A 582 -15.49 4.59 13.90
CA PRO A 582 -14.17 4.26 13.36
C PRO A 582 -13.45 3.32 14.32
N PHE A 583 -12.77 2.31 13.79
CA PHE A 583 -11.96 1.39 14.58
C PHE A 583 -10.48 1.52 14.21
N TYR A 584 -9.67 1.86 15.21
CA TYR A 584 -8.26 2.14 15.06
C TYR A 584 -7.38 1.06 15.69
N ASP A 585 -6.20 0.85 15.11
CA ASP A 585 -5.08 0.24 15.85
C ASP A 585 -4.52 1.23 16.90
N LEU A 586 -3.61 0.77 17.78
CA LEU A 586 -3.03 1.65 18.80
C LEU A 586 -2.15 2.77 18.19
N TYR A 587 -1.72 2.63 16.93
CA TYR A 587 -0.95 3.65 16.22
C TYR A 587 -1.83 4.72 15.56
N GLY A 588 -3.16 4.60 15.67
CA GLY A 588 -4.12 5.56 15.12
C GLY A 588 -4.44 5.36 13.64
N ASN A 589 -4.15 4.19 13.04
CA ASN A 589 -4.67 3.86 11.71
C ASN A 589 -6.14 3.49 11.80
N ASP A 590 -6.98 4.20 11.07
CA ASP A 590 -8.40 3.88 10.85
C ASP A 590 -8.53 2.66 9.92
N ILE A 591 -8.85 1.51 10.52
CA ILE A 591 -8.92 0.22 9.82
C ILE A 591 -10.27 0.03 9.14
N GLY A 592 -11.34 0.52 9.75
CA GLY A 592 -12.69 0.33 9.24
C GLY A 592 -13.73 1.19 9.95
N ASN A 593 -14.67 1.69 9.16
CA ASN A 593 -15.72 2.61 9.58
C ASN A 593 -17.10 1.98 9.47
N ILE A 594 -17.90 2.09 10.54
CA ILE A 594 -19.34 1.82 10.49
C ILE A 594 -20.07 3.16 10.61
N GLY A 595 -20.67 3.68 9.53
CA GLY A 595 -21.23 5.04 9.57
C GLY A 595 -22.42 5.29 8.67
N SER A 596 -23.06 6.44 8.90
CA SER A 596 -24.26 6.88 8.21
C SER A 596 -24.03 7.23 6.74
N LEU A 597 -22.83 7.71 6.39
CA LEU A 597 -22.48 8.14 5.03
C LEU A 597 -22.48 6.97 4.03
N GLN A 598 -22.06 5.79 4.48
CA GLN A 598 -22.06 4.55 3.70
C GLN A 598 -23.44 3.86 3.70
N GLY A 599 -24.44 4.43 4.39
CA GLY A 599 -25.78 3.84 4.47
C GLY A 599 -25.86 2.59 5.34
N HIS A 600 -24.92 2.40 6.26
CA HIS A 600 -24.97 1.27 7.20
C HIS A 600 -26.20 1.36 8.12
N GLN A 601 -26.81 0.21 8.40
CA GLN A 601 -28.09 0.11 9.08
C GLN A 601 -27.91 -0.06 10.60
N ALA A 602 -28.95 0.25 11.36
CA ALA A 602 -29.00 -0.14 12.77
C ALA A 602 -28.91 -1.67 12.92
N GLY A 603 -28.34 -2.13 14.03
CA GLY A 603 -28.24 -3.55 14.34
C GLY A 603 -26.89 -3.97 14.90
N ASN A 604 -26.64 -5.28 14.87
CA ASN A 604 -25.46 -5.87 15.49
C ASN A 604 -24.29 -5.93 14.51
N TYR A 605 -23.13 -5.48 14.97
CA TYR A 605 -21.86 -5.55 14.24
C TYR A 605 -20.82 -6.29 15.06
N LEU A 606 -20.03 -7.12 14.40
CA LEU A 606 -18.99 -7.93 15.06
C LEU A 606 -17.62 -7.29 14.88
N ILE A 607 -16.87 -7.08 15.95
CA ILE A 607 -15.51 -6.56 15.96
C ILE A 607 -14.58 -7.68 16.39
N ARG A 608 -13.57 -7.95 15.57
CA ARG A 608 -12.75 -9.16 15.70
C ARG A 608 -11.32 -8.94 15.27
N TYR A 609 -10.44 -9.72 15.86
CA TYR A 609 -9.03 -9.76 15.47
C TYR A 609 -8.83 -10.89 14.44
N THR A 610 -8.05 -10.60 13.41
CA THR A 610 -7.64 -11.57 12.39
C THR A 610 -6.18 -11.31 12.00
N SER A 611 -5.53 -12.32 11.42
CA SER A 611 -4.18 -12.20 10.88
C SER A 611 -4.13 -11.64 9.45
N GLU A 612 -5.27 -11.55 8.76
CA GLU A 612 -5.39 -11.08 7.36
C GLU A 612 -6.78 -10.49 7.08
N ASN A 613 -6.98 -9.87 5.90
CA ASN A 613 -8.27 -9.28 5.49
C ASN A 613 -8.81 -8.22 6.46
N PHE A 614 -7.99 -7.22 6.81
CA PHE A 614 -8.39 -6.10 7.65
C PHE A 614 -9.33 -5.14 6.93
N GLY A 615 -10.31 -4.61 7.66
CA GLY A 615 -11.31 -3.69 7.12
C GLY A 615 -12.71 -3.91 7.67
N PHE A 616 -13.66 -3.12 7.17
CA PHE A 616 -15.09 -3.35 7.34
C PHE A 616 -15.63 -4.25 6.21
N PHE A 617 -16.55 -5.14 6.55
CA PHE A 617 -17.21 -6.05 5.63
C PHE A 617 -18.71 -6.15 5.95
N VAL A 618 -19.53 -6.23 4.90
CA VAL A 618 -20.98 -6.39 5.04
C VAL A 618 -21.34 -7.84 5.36
N GLY A 619 -22.30 -8.04 6.27
CA GLY A 619 -22.77 -9.36 6.71
C GLY A 619 -21.87 -10.05 7.75
N PRO A 620 -22.27 -11.25 8.21
CA PRO A 620 -21.46 -12.04 9.13
C PRO A 620 -20.20 -12.58 8.42
N PRO A 621 -19.09 -12.79 9.17
CA PRO A 621 -17.91 -13.42 8.60
C PRO A 621 -18.16 -14.91 8.29
N PRO A 622 -17.38 -15.53 7.37
CA PRO A 622 -17.63 -16.89 6.88
C PRO A 622 -17.64 -17.98 7.96
N ASP A 623 -16.92 -17.77 9.05
CA ASP A 623 -16.78 -18.67 10.19
C ASP A 623 -17.77 -18.38 11.33
N TYR A 624 -18.67 -17.41 11.17
CA TYR A 624 -19.67 -17.07 12.17
C TYR A 624 -20.71 -18.18 12.32
N LYS A 625 -20.81 -18.75 13.52
CA LYS A 625 -21.78 -19.80 13.89
C LYS A 625 -22.81 -19.33 14.92
N GLY A 626 -22.94 -18.02 15.11
CA GLY A 626 -23.88 -17.45 16.07
C GLY A 626 -25.30 -17.38 15.51
N ASP A 627 -26.29 -17.42 16.40
CA ASP A 627 -27.71 -17.41 16.02
C ASP A 627 -28.27 -15.97 15.82
N ARG A 628 -27.44 -14.94 16.02
CA ARG A 628 -27.84 -13.53 15.90
C ARG A 628 -27.60 -13.02 14.49
N VAL A 629 -28.51 -12.18 14.00
CA VAL A 629 -28.32 -11.44 12.75
C VAL A 629 -27.20 -10.41 12.96
N VAL A 630 -26.14 -10.51 12.15
CA VAL A 630 -25.00 -9.59 12.11
C VAL A 630 -25.04 -8.81 10.80
N MET A 631 -25.11 -7.49 10.90
CA MET A 631 -25.23 -6.57 9.76
C MET A 631 -23.90 -6.40 9.01
N GLY A 632 -22.78 -6.52 9.73
CA GLY A 632 -21.43 -6.38 9.22
C GLY A 632 -20.40 -6.71 10.29
N HIS A 633 -19.13 -6.75 9.89
CA HIS A 633 -18.02 -6.99 10.81
C HIS A 633 -16.79 -6.14 10.47
N VAL A 634 -16.01 -5.84 11.50
CA VAL A 634 -14.71 -5.16 11.39
C VAL A 634 -13.61 -6.10 11.83
N ASN A 635 -12.65 -6.30 10.94
CA ASN A 635 -11.46 -7.11 11.14
C ASN A 635 -10.27 -6.22 11.47
N LEU A 636 -9.85 -6.22 12.74
CA LEU A 636 -8.68 -5.51 13.22
C LEU A 636 -7.38 -6.32 13.04
N PRO A 637 -6.26 -5.65 12.71
CA PRO A 637 -4.95 -6.29 12.50
C PRO A 637 -4.22 -6.63 13.80
N THR A 638 -4.75 -6.17 14.94
CA THR A 638 -4.17 -6.27 16.27
C THR A 638 -5.27 -6.65 17.28
N PRO A 639 -4.95 -7.42 18.33
CA PRO A 639 -5.88 -7.69 19.42
C PRO A 639 -6.27 -6.44 20.21
N TYR A 640 -5.50 -5.34 20.12
CA TYR A 640 -5.75 -4.12 20.88
C TYR A 640 -6.06 -2.97 19.93
N GLY A 641 -6.97 -2.07 20.32
CA GLY A 641 -7.33 -0.92 19.51
C GLY A 641 -8.16 0.11 20.26
N ILE A 642 -8.78 1.00 19.50
CA ILE A 642 -9.72 1.99 20.05
C ILE A 642 -10.80 2.31 19.02
N CYS A 643 -12.03 2.51 19.49
CA CYS A 643 -13.09 3.11 18.71
C CYS A 643 -13.48 4.44 19.35
N VAL A 644 -13.56 5.50 18.55
CA VAL A 644 -14.03 6.82 18.99
C VAL A 644 -15.19 7.22 18.09
N ALA A 645 -16.37 6.74 18.46
CA ALA A 645 -17.59 7.00 17.73
C ALA A 645 -17.94 8.48 17.79
N ARG A 646 -18.43 9.06 16.70
CA ARG A 646 -18.78 10.48 16.59
C ARG A 646 -20.24 10.61 16.19
N PHE A 647 -20.96 11.52 16.85
CA PHE A 647 -22.36 11.84 16.55
C PHE A 647 -22.49 13.34 16.36
N ALA A 648 -22.94 13.77 15.18
CA ALA A 648 -23.16 15.20 14.93
C ALA A 648 -24.27 15.76 15.84
N THR A 649 -24.04 16.95 16.36
CA THR A 649 -25.02 17.68 17.18
C THR A 649 -24.84 19.18 16.98
N THR A 650 -25.89 19.92 17.27
CA THR A 650 -25.85 21.37 17.44
C THR A 650 -25.38 21.73 18.85
N GLN A 651 -25.18 23.03 19.09
CA GLN A 651 -24.91 23.59 20.41
C GLN A 651 -26.16 23.63 21.31
N ALA A 652 -27.36 23.30 20.80
CA ALA A 652 -28.58 23.29 21.59
C ALA A 652 -28.59 22.12 22.58
N VAL A 653 -28.98 22.39 23.83
CA VAL A 653 -29.03 21.37 24.90
C VAL A 653 -29.97 20.23 24.51
N GLN A 654 -31.12 20.54 23.92
CA GLN A 654 -32.13 19.55 23.52
C GLN A 654 -31.61 18.56 22.47
N ASP A 655 -30.78 19.03 21.53
CA ASP A 655 -30.20 18.18 20.50
C ASP A 655 -29.06 17.30 21.04
N GLN A 656 -28.28 17.84 21.99
CA GLN A 656 -27.28 17.05 22.73
C GLN A 656 -27.96 15.95 23.58
N GLU A 657 -29.11 16.24 24.20
CA GLU A 657 -29.92 15.25 24.93
C GLU A 657 -30.46 14.14 24.00
N ALA A 658 -30.84 14.48 22.77
CA ALA A 658 -31.24 13.49 21.76
C ALA A 658 -30.08 12.55 21.40
N VAL A 659 -28.87 13.09 21.21
CA VAL A 659 -27.67 12.26 20.99
C VAL A 659 -27.34 11.40 22.22
N CYS A 660 -27.48 11.94 23.43
CA CYS A 660 -27.30 11.15 24.66
C CYS A 660 -28.28 9.97 24.72
N THR A 661 -29.51 10.17 24.24
CA THR A 661 -30.54 9.11 24.16
C THR A 661 -30.14 8.00 23.18
N TYR A 662 -29.49 8.34 22.05
CA TYR A 662 -28.91 7.33 21.16
C TYR A 662 -27.72 6.61 21.82
N GLN A 663 -26.82 7.34 22.48
CA GLN A 663 -25.68 6.77 23.19
C GLN A 663 -26.12 5.73 24.25
N ASP A 664 -27.19 6.02 24.99
CA ASP A 664 -27.74 5.12 26.03
C ASP A 664 -28.29 3.79 25.48
N GLN A 665 -28.61 3.74 24.19
CA GLN A 665 -29.12 2.55 23.53
C GLN A 665 -28.01 1.69 22.92
N ILE A 666 -26.77 2.17 22.87
CA ILE A 666 -25.63 1.41 22.37
C ILE A 666 -25.34 0.28 23.35
N GLN A 667 -25.30 -0.95 22.84
CA GLN A 667 -24.92 -2.12 23.64
C GLN A 667 -23.60 -2.69 23.15
N LEU A 668 -22.70 -2.99 24.08
CA LEU A 668 -21.44 -3.67 23.82
C LEU A 668 -21.41 -4.98 24.62
N CYS A 669 -21.20 -6.11 23.96
CA CYS A 669 -21.06 -7.40 24.64
C CYS A 669 -19.92 -8.24 24.06
N SER A 670 -19.23 -8.96 24.93
CA SER A 670 -18.20 -9.92 24.51
C SER A 670 -18.83 -11.17 23.88
N VAL A 671 -18.24 -11.62 22.79
CA VAL A 671 -18.60 -12.85 22.08
C VAL A 671 -17.43 -13.84 22.22
N PRO A 672 -17.62 -14.94 22.98
CA PRO A 672 -16.56 -15.92 23.17
C PRO A 672 -16.07 -16.51 21.83
N ARG A 673 -14.76 -16.65 21.69
CA ARG A 673 -14.16 -17.41 20.58
C ARG A 673 -14.06 -18.89 20.95
N PHE A 674 -14.11 -19.73 19.93
CA PHE A 674 -13.82 -21.17 20.09
C PHE A 674 -12.32 -21.44 20.30
N ALA A 675 -11.45 -20.58 19.79
CA ALA A 675 -10.01 -20.62 20.05
C ALA A 675 -9.70 -19.93 21.40
N GLY A 676 -8.71 -20.45 22.13
CA GLY A 676 -8.24 -19.84 23.39
C GLY A 676 -7.65 -18.43 23.22
N PRO A 677 -7.15 -17.81 24.30
CA PRO A 677 -6.62 -16.45 24.26
C PRO A 677 -5.45 -16.32 23.27
N LEU A 678 -5.49 -15.28 22.44
CA LEU A 678 -4.51 -14.99 21.39
C LEU A 678 -3.42 -14.02 21.85
N ALA A 679 -3.68 -13.28 22.92
CA ALA A 679 -2.76 -12.33 23.56
C ALA A 679 -3.09 -12.23 25.06
N PRO A 680 -2.21 -11.63 25.88
CA PRO A 680 -2.57 -11.20 27.23
C PRO A 680 -3.76 -10.24 27.21
N GLN A 681 -4.48 -10.16 28.33
CA GLN A 681 -5.52 -9.15 28.49
C GLN A 681 -4.92 -7.76 28.43
N PHE A 682 -5.55 -6.84 27.68
CA PHE A 682 -5.03 -5.49 27.53
C PHE A 682 -5.35 -4.67 28.78
N GLN A 683 -4.31 -4.35 29.55
CA GLN A 683 -4.45 -3.51 30.74
C GLN A 683 -4.02 -2.08 30.43
N LEU A 684 -4.99 -1.16 30.46
CA LEU A 684 -4.74 0.28 30.23
C LEU A 684 -3.81 0.91 31.28
N SER A 685 -3.62 0.26 32.42
CA SER A 685 -2.67 0.67 33.47
C SER A 685 -1.22 0.74 32.96
N ILE A 686 -0.88 0.04 31.87
CA ILE A 686 0.44 0.14 31.22
C ILE A 686 0.82 1.58 30.93
N PHE A 687 -0.13 2.42 30.52
CA PHE A 687 0.13 3.83 30.19
C PHE A 687 0.30 4.71 31.44
N THR A 688 -0.08 4.23 32.62
CA THR A 688 0.09 4.96 33.90
C THR A 688 1.26 4.45 34.73
N ALA A 689 1.95 3.40 34.26
CA ALA A 689 3.13 2.86 34.94
C ALA A 689 4.28 3.88 34.96
N PRO A 690 5.07 3.98 36.05
CA PRO A 690 6.15 4.96 36.18
C PRO A 690 7.17 4.95 35.02
N GLU A 691 7.49 3.78 34.48
CA GLU A 691 8.41 3.56 33.36
C GLU A 691 7.85 3.97 32.00
N HIS A 692 6.54 4.23 31.91
CA HIS A 692 5.82 4.67 30.71
C HIS A 692 5.28 6.11 30.86
N GLN A 693 5.77 6.84 31.86
CA GLN A 693 5.40 8.24 32.12
C GLN A 693 6.67 9.10 32.14
N PRO A 694 6.67 10.27 31.45
CA PRO A 694 7.81 11.18 31.50
C PRO A 694 8.09 11.64 32.94
N SER A 695 9.35 11.59 33.36
CA SER A 695 9.78 12.02 34.69
C SER A 695 11.21 12.57 34.66
N GLN A 696 11.73 13.06 35.79
CA GLN A 696 13.16 13.43 35.88
C GLN A 696 14.12 12.26 35.59
N LYS A 697 13.65 11.01 35.69
CA LYS A 697 14.46 9.80 35.49
C LYS A 697 14.17 9.08 34.17
N VAL A 698 13.04 9.37 33.53
CA VAL A 698 12.58 8.70 32.31
C VAL A 698 12.26 9.78 31.28
N SER A 699 13.08 9.88 30.24
CA SER A 699 12.85 10.85 29.17
C SER A 699 11.64 10.46 28.31
N PRO A 700 11.02 11.40 27.57
CA PRO A 700 9.94 11.08 26.63
C PRO A 700 10.31 10.00 25.59
N GLU A 701 11.56 10.00 25.13
CA GLU A 701 12.11 9.02 24.19
C GLU A 701 12.13 7.63 24.84
N GLN A 702 12.58 7.56 26.09
CA GLN A 702 12.62 6.33 26.87
C GLN A 702 11.20 5.77 27.09
N VAL A 703 10.21 6.64 27.31
CA VAL A 703 8.79 6.22 27.39
C VAL A 703 8.32 5.59 26.08
N VAL A 704 8.58 6.22 24.94
CA VAL A 704 8.20 5.69 23.62
C VAL A 704 8.83 4.32 23.38
N LEU A 705 10.11 4.16 23.71
CA LEU A 705 10.85 2.91 23.52
C LEU A 705 10.33 1.80 24.45
N ASN A 706 10.07 2.11 25.72
CA ASN A 706 9.51 1.16 26.68
C ASN A 706 8.09 0.70 26.29
N LEU A 707 7.23 1.63 25.88
CA LEU A 707 5.88 1.32 25.39
C LEU A 707 5.92 0.48 24.12
N THR A 708 6.81 0.82 23.18
CA THR A 708 6.96 0.07 21.93
C THR A 708 7.44 -1.34 22.22
N ALA A 709 8.44 -1.53 23.09
CA ALA A 709 8.92 -2.85 23.46
C ALA A 709 7.81 -3.71 24.10
N SER A 710 7.02 -3.12 24.99
CA SER A 710 5.95 -3.81 25.72
C SER A 710 4.79 -4.25 24.82
N LEU A 711 4.49 -3.48 23.77
CA LEU A 711 3.29 -3.68 22.95
C LEU A 711 3.57 -4.25 21.56
N ALA A 712 4.77 -4.11 21.00
CA ALA A 712 5.06 -4.42 19.60
C ALA A 712 4.70 -5.85 19.19
N HIS A 713 4.91 -6.83 20.06
CA HIS A 713 4.59 -8.23 19.77
C HIS A 713 3.09 -8.46 19.52
N PHE A 714 2.24 -7.69 20.22
CA PHE A 714 0.77 -7.77 20.11
C PHE A 714 0.19 -6.62 19.27
N ASN A 715 1.03 -5.74 18.75
CA ASN A 715 0.63 -4.58 17.97
C ASN A 715 1.50 -4.45 16.71
N PRO A 716 1.58 -5.48 15.86
CA PRO A 716 2.35 -5.41 14.62
C PRO A 716 1.72 -4.45 13.61
N SER A 717 2.48 -4.09 12.56
CA SER A 717 1.95 -3.28 11.46
C SER A 717 0.69 -3.90 10.85
N SER A 718 -0.26 -3.05 10.47
CA SER A 718 -1.44 -3.41 9.67
C SER A 718 -1.08 -3.77 8.23
N ILE A 719 0.16 -3.47 7.79
CA ILE A 719 0.75 -3.92 6.54
C ILE A 719 1.51 -5.22 6.81
N LEU A 720 1.03 -6.34 6.27
CA LEU A 720 1.56 -7.68 6.56
C LEU A 720 3.01 -7.80 6.15
N GLU A 721 3.35 -7.19 5.03
CA GLU A 721 4.68 -7.19 4.42
C GLU A 721 5.69 -6.44 5.30
N ASP A 722 5.23 -5.50 6.12
CA ASP A 722 6.10 -4.68 6.95
C ASP A 722 6.49 -5.34 8.28
N ARG A 723 5.70 -6.33 8.73
CA ARG A 723 5.84 -6.92 10.06
C ARG A 723 7.23 -7.49 10.32
N GLN A 724 7.82 -8.17 9.32
CA GLN A 724 9.12 -8.82 9.49
C GLN A 724 10.24 -7.79 9.66
N TRP A 725 10.35 -6.82 8.76
CA TRP A 725 11.44 -5.85 8.82
C TRP A 725 11.28 -4.90 10.02
N ILE A 726 10.04 -4.53 10.39
CA ILE A 726 9.79 -3.75 11.61
C ILE A 726 10.20 -4.54 12.84
N SER A 727 9.77 -5.81 12.95
CA SER A 727 10.15 -6.66 14.08
C SER A 727 11.66 -6.79 14.21
N ASP A 728 12.37 -6.93 13.09
CA ASP A 728 13.83 -7.00 13.07
C ASP A 728 14.48 -5.68 13.53
N ILE A 729 13.93 -4.53 13.13
CA ILE A 729 14.42 -3.21 13.57
C ILE A 729 14.19 -3.03 15.07
N LEU A 730 12.99 -3.31 15.58
CA LEU A 730 12.67 -3.16 17.00
C LEU A 730 13.58 -4.05 17.87
N LEU A 731 13.84 -5.29 17.44
CA LEU A 731 14.78 -6.18 18.12
C LEU A 731 16.18 -5.57 18.25
N ARG A 732 16.65 -4.88 17.19
CA ARG A 732 17.98 -4.26 17.12
C ARG A 732 18.07 -2.95 17.86
N SER A 733 16.97 -2.21 17.93
CA SER A 733 16.82 -1.03 18.79
C SER A 733 16.77 -1.41 20.27
N GLY A 734 17.10 -2.64 20.66
CA GLY A 734 17.15 -3.07 22.06
C GLY A 734 15.82 -3.55 22.63
N MET A 735 14.79 -3.75 21.80
CA MET A 735 13.49 -4.24 22.26
C MET A 735 13.41 -5.77 22.18
N LYS A 736 13.44 -6.44 23.33
CA LYS A 736 13.39 -7.90 23.39
C LYS A 736 12.54 -8.35 24.57
N ASP A 737 11.74 -9.38 24.36
CA ASP A 737 10.91 -10.02 25.40
C ASP A 737 10.03 -9.03 26.18
N GLY A 738 9.50 -8.01 25.49
CA GLY A 738 8.64 -6.99 26.08
C GLY A 738 9.39 -5.84 26.79
N ALA A 739 10.71 -5.85 26.82
CA ALA A 739 11.52 -4.85 27.49
C ALA A 739 12.46 -4.12 26.51
N PHE A 740 12.74 -2.85 26.77
CA PHE A 740 13.76 -2.09 26.07
C PHE A 740 15.04 -2.02 26.92
N THR A 741 16.17 -2.31 26.29
CA THR A 741 17.51 -2.06 26.84
C THR A 741 18.26 -1.21 25.84
N CYS A 742 18.68 0.01 26.23
CA CYS A 742 19.43 0.89 25.34
C CYS A 742 20.74 0.21 24.93
N PRO A 743 21.04 0.08 23.62
CA PRO A 743 22.32 -0.44 23.18
C PRO A 743 23.50 0.41 23.69
N GLU A 744 24.64 -0.22 23.90
CA GLU A 744 25.83 0.45 24.44
C GLU A 744 26.31 1.56 23.48
N GLY A 745 26.55 2.76 24.02
CA GLY A 745 27.02 3.92 23.24
C GLY A 745 25.94 4.70 22.48
N VAL A 746 24.66 4.30 22.57
CA VAL A 746 23.55 5.01 21.90
C VAL A 746 23.02 6.14 22.78
N ASP A 747 23.08 7.37 22.26
CA ASP A 747 22.42 8.54 22.84
C ASP A 747 21.04 8.73 22.23
N ILE A 748 20.00 8.47 23.02
CA ILE A 748 18.61 8.60 22.59
C ILE A 748 18.07 10.04 22.68
N SER A 749 18.83 10.99 23.24
CA SER A 749 18.34 12.35 23.55
C SER A 749 17.88 13.17 22.34
N GLN A 750 18.39 12.86 21.14
CA GLN A 750 18.06 13.59 19.91
C GLN A 750 16.98 12.90 19.04
N VAL A 751 16.53 11.70 19.41
CA VAL A 751 15.63 10.88 18.58
C VAL A 751 14.30 11.60 18.33
N SER A 752 13.75 12.29 19.34
CA SER A 752 12.51 13.06 19.19
C SER A 752 12.65 14.26 18.28
N GLU A 753 13.76 15.01 18.38
CA GLU A 753 14.00 16.18 17.53
C GLU A 753 14.18 15.78 16.07
N PHE A 754 14.85 14.65 15.84
CA PHE A 754 15.01 14.10 14.51
C PHE A 754 13.69 13.60 13.92
N ALA A 755 12.91 12.82 14.67
CA ALA A 755 11.57 12.38 14.25
C ALA A 755 10.63 13.56 13.96
N ASP A 756 10.68 14.61 14.78
CA ASP A 756 9.91 15.85 14.60
C ASP A 756 10.29 16.63 13.35
N THR A 757 11.57 16.62 12.99
CA THR A 757 12.06 17.27 11.78
C THR A 757 11.60 16.50 10.55
N GLN A 758 11.77 15.18 10.54
CA GLN A 758 11.26 14.32 9.46
C GLN A 758 9.75 14.46 9.24
N ALA A 759 8.96 14.50 10.32
CA ALA A 759 7.51 14.73 10.25
C ALA A 759 7.14 16.10 9.65
N ARG A 760 7.94 17.15 9.93
CA ARG A 760 7.74 18.49 9.37
C ARG A 760 8.14 18.57 7.90
N ASP A 761 9.25 17.95 7.53
CA ASP A 761 9.79 17.99 6.16
C ASP A 761 8.92 17.14 5.22
N GLY A 762 8.54 15.93 5.63
CA GLY A 762 7.63 15.07 4.85
C GLY A 762 6.25 15.69 4.60
N ARG A 763 5.82 16.64 5.46
CA ARG A 763 4.62 17.46 5.23
C ARG A 763 4.81 18.48 4.11
N GLN A 764 6.00 19.07 3.99
CA GLN A 764 6.32 20.11 3.00
C GLN A 764 6.75 19.52 1.65
N ALA A 765 7.14 18.24 1.63
CA ALA A 765 7.50 17.50 0.43
C ALA A 765 6.32 17.37 -0.56
N PRO A 766 6.59 17.24 -1.88
CA PRO A 766 5.57 16.95 -2.88
C PRO A 766 4.76 15.70 -2.50
N GLY A 767 3.42 15.83 -2.40
CA GLY A 767 2.54 14.75 -1.94
C GLY A 767 2.26 14.71 -0.42
N GLY A 768 2.80 15.65 0.37
CA GLY A 768 2.51 15.78 1.81
C GLY A 768 1.24 16.60 2.14
N MET A 769 1.00 17.70 1.41
CA MET A 769 -0.13 18.61 1.61
C MET A 769 -0.86 18.94 0.30
N MET A 770 -2.18 18.83 0.32
CA MET A 770 -3.08 19.23 -0.76
C MET A 770 -3.52 20.69 -0.57
N ASP A 771 -3.25 21.53 -1.56
CA ASP A 771 -3.74 22.91 -1.63
C ASP A 771 -5.14 22.96 -2.25
N PHE A 772 -6.10 23.50 -1.50
CA PHE A 772 -7.50 23.68 -1.89
C PHE A 772 -7.78 25.08 -2.47
N GLY A 773 -6.75 25.92 -2.63
CA GLY A 773 -6.87 27.29 -3.08
C GLY A 773 -7.25 28.25 -1.95
N ASN A 774 -7.13 29.54 -2.23
CA ASN A 774 -7.37 30.63 -1.27
C ASN A 774 -6.57 30.51 0.03
N GLY A 775 -5.48 29.71 0.06
CA GLY A 775 -4.58 29.48 1.19
C GLY A 775 -5.05 28.39 2.19
N TRP A 776 -5.99 27.54 1.78
CA TRP A 776 -6.43 26.37 2.55
C TRP A 776 -5.65 25.13 2.17
N ILE A 777 -5.12 24.42 3.15
CA ILE A 777 -4.38 23.18 2.95
C ILE A 777 -4.93 22.05 3.83
N SER A 778 -4.86 20.82 3.36
CA SER A 778 -5.04 19.62 4.19
C SER A 778 -4.05 18.53 3.79
N VAL A 779 -3.98 17.47 4.58
CA VAL A 779 -3.20 16.27 4.21
C VAL A 779 -3.83 15.63 2.97
N TYR A 780 -3.03 14.98 2.13
CA TYR A 780 -3.55 14.25 0.97
C TYR A 780 -4.55 13.15 1.40
N PRO A 781 -5.65 12.97 0.65
CA PRO A 781 -6.70 11.99 0.97
C PRO A 781 -6.19 10.55 1.19
N GLU A 782 -5.13 10.16 0.49
CA GLU A 782 -4.53 8.83 0.49
C GLU A 782 -3.75 8.52 1.77
N VAL A 783 -3.35 9.54 2.52
CA VAL A 783 -2.59 9.45 3.77
C VAL A 783 -3.34 10.10 4.93
N MET A 784 -4.67 10.10 4.85
CA MET A 784 -5.57 10.61 5.87
C MET A 784 -6.31 9.46 6.57
N GLY A 785 -6.18 9.37 7.89
CA GLY A 785 -6.81 8.34 8.74
C GLY A 785 -6.18 6.95 8.62
N ASN A 786 -5.86 6.48 7.41
CA ASN A 786 -5.17 5.22 7.16
C ASN A 786 -3.88 5.47 6.37
N PHE A 787 -2.74 5.28 7.03
CA PHE A 787 -1.44 5.75 6.54
C PHE A 787 -0.65 4.71 5.73
N GLY A 788 -1.08 3.45 5.75
CA GLY A 788 -0.31 2.34 5.19
C GLY A 788 1.13 2.30 5.72
N SER A 789 2.11 2.22 4.82
CA SER A 789 3.54 2.26 5.17
C SER A 789 4.10 3.68 5.30
N ASN A 790 3.27 4.73 5.26
CA ASN A 790 3.73 6.11 5.47
C ASN A 790 3.82 6.43 6.97
N TYR A 791 4.86 5.90 7.60
CA TYR A 791 5.09 6.02 9.04
C TYR A 791 5.37 7.47 9.49
N VAL A 792 5.93 8.29 8.61
CA VAL A 792 6.20 9.72 8.87
C VAL A 792 4.90 10.51 8.93
N ALA A 793 3.99 10.32 7.95
CA ALA A 793 2.66 10.95 7.97
C ALA A 793 1.83 10.47 9.16
N ARG A 794 1.92 9.17 9.49
CA ARG A 794 1.26 8.61 10.68
C ARG A 794 1.74 9.28 11.97
N TYR A 795 3.06 9.43 12.14
CA TYR A 795 3.61 10.11 13.31
C TYR A 795 3.15 11.57 13.37
N TYR A 796 3.24 12.29 12.24
CA TYR A 796 2.78 13.67 12.16
C TYR A 796 1.32 13.81 12.59
N ILE A 797 0.42 13.00 12.02
CA ILE A 797 -1.01 13.08 12.37
C ILE A 797 -1.26 12.66 13.80
N ALA A 798 -0.52 11.68 14.34
CA ALA A 798 -0.64 11.35 15.75
C ALA A 798 -0.35 12.54 16.66
N LYS A 799 0.63 13.38 16.31
CA LYS A 799 0.99 14.56 17.12
C LYS A 799 0.01 15.73 16.99
N PHE A 800 -0.61 15.92 15.83
CA PHE A 800 -1.39 17.14 15.52
C PHE A 800 -2.89 16.92 15.31
N GLY A 801 -3.34 15.67 15.19
CA GLY A 801 -4.72 15.32 14.87
C GLY A 801 -5.00 13.83 15.08
N TYR A 802 -4.57 13.30 16.24
CA TYR A 802 -4.70 11.88 16.57
C TYR A 802 -6.14 11.37 16.37
N LEU A 803 -6.28 10.17 15.81
CA LEU A 803 -7.56 9.54 15.47
C LEU A 803 -8.37 10.35 14.45
N GLY A 804 -7.73 10.91 13.43
CA GLY A 804 -8.42 11.38 12.23
C GLY A 804 -9.11 10.20 11.51
N VAL A 805 -10.31 10.42 10.96
CA VAL A 805 -10.94 9.41 10.07
C VAL A 805 -10.36 9.45 8.67
N THR A 806 -10.61 8.40 7.91
CA THR A 806 -10.34 8.36 6.46
C THR A 806 -11.10 9.45 5.71
N SER A 807 -10.56 9.83 4.55
CA SER A 807 -11.04 10.95 3.73
C SER A 807 -12.45 10.76 3.15
N ASP A 808 -12.95 9.51 3.06
CA ASP A 808 -14.35 9.20 2.73
C ASP A 808 -15.34 9.61 3.85
N GLN A 809 -14.84 9.79 5.08
CA GLN A 809 -15.63 10.30 6.19
C GLN A 809 -15.50 11.81 6.33
N ALA A 810 -14.26 12.33 6.35
CA ALA A 810 -14.03 13.74 6.59
C ALA A 810 -12.72 14.28 6.01
N ILE A 811 -12.68 15.59 5.76
CA ILE A 811 -11.44 16.35 5.52
C ILE A 811 -11.31 17.50 6.52
N TYR A 812 -10.07 17.89 6.84
CA TYR A 812 -9.77 18.97 7.80
C TYR A 812 -8.91 20.10 7.22
N PRO A 813 -9.42 20.91 6.28
CA PRO A 813 -8.66 22.03 5.73
C PRO A 813 -8.35 23.09 6.79
N SER A 814 -7.12 23.59 6.80
CA SER A 814 -6.64 24.59 7.74
C SER A 814 -5.68 25.57 7.07
N ARG A 815 -5.26 26.60 7.80
CA ARG A 815 -4.26 27.57 7.34
C ARG A 815 -2.86 27.10 7.74
N PRO A 816 -1.83 27.23 6.86
CA PRO A 816 -0.45 26.94 7.23
C PRO A 816 0.06 27.89 8.32
N GLU A 817 -0.38 29.14 8.30
CA GLU A 817 -0.02 30.17 9.27
C GLU A 817 -1.20 30.57 10.14
N ALA A 818 -0.92 30.87 11.41
CA ALA A 818 -1.90 31.46 12.31
C ALA A 818 -2.31 32.85 11.83
N LEU A 819 -3.61 33.14 11.86
CA LEU A 819 -4.14 34.47 11.60
C LEU A 819 -3.74 35.42 12.73
N ARG A 820 -3.53 36.68 12.39
CA ARG A 820 -3.16 37.73 13.35
C ARG A 820 -3.99 38.98 13.09
N PHE A 821 -4.64 39.48 14.13
CA PHE A 821 -5.45 40.71 14.06
C PHE A 821 -5.18 41.56 15.29
N LYS A 822 -5.20 42.88 15.11
CA LYS A 822 -5.29 43.85 16.20
C LYS A 822 -6.71 43.87 16.78
N ASN A 823 -6.89 44.56 17.91
CA ASN A 823 -8.21 44.68 18.53
C ASN A 823 -9.25 45.39 17.64
N ASP A 824 -8.81 46.25 16.72
CA ASP A 824 -9.65 47.01 15.78
C ASP A 824 -9.72 46.38 14.37
N GLU A 825 -9.29 45.12 14.23
CA GLU A 825 -9.27 44.37 12.98
C GLU A 825 -10.18 43.13 13.09
N ALA A 826 -10.73 42.69 11.96
CA ALA A 826 -11.52 41.48 11.83
C ALA A 826 -11.17 40.75 10.52
N VAL A 827 -11.54 39.47 10.42
CA VAL A 827 -11.39 38.69 9.20
C VAL A 827 -12.77 38.26 8.72
N LEU A 828 -13.09 38.61 7.48
CA LEU A 828 -14.28 38.15 6.80
C LEU A 828 -13.95 36.91 5.97
N LEU A 829 -14.59 35.79 6.29
CA LEU A 829 -14.55 34.58 5.47
C LEU A 829 -15.73 34.59 4.52
N ARG A 830 -15.45 34.67 3.22
CA ARG A 830 -16.43 34.71 2.14
C ARG A 830 -16.58 33.33 1.52
N PHE A 831 -17.75 32.74 1.66
CA PHE A 831 -18.15 31.52 0.97
C PHE A 831 -18.92 31.93 -0.29
N SER A 832 -18.50 31.47 -1.46
CA SER A 832 -19.19 31.79 -2.72
C SER A 832 -20.52 31.05 -2.86
N ARG A 833 -20.65 29.90 -2.19
CA ARG A 833 -21.85 29.07 -2.12
C ARG A 833 -21.78 28.10 -0.94
N ARG A 834 -22.86 27.38 -0.66
CA ARG A 834 -22.88 26.35 0.37
C ARG A 834 -22.00 25.14 -0.01
N PRO A 835 -21.33 24.51 0.98
CA PRO A 835 -20.66 23.23 0.77
C PRO A 835 -21.61 22.14 0.27
N VAL A 836 -21.15 21.31 -0.66
CA VAL A 836 -21.92 20.20 -1.21
C VAL A 836 -21.57 18.89 -0.50
N LEU A 837 -22.53 18.36 0.27
CA LEU A 837 -22.32 17.22 1.16
C LEU A 837 -23.24 16.03 0.80
N LEU A 838 -22.81 14.83 1.16
CA LEU A 838 -23.59 13.60 1.15
C LEU A 838 -24.75 13.67 2.15
N LYS A 839 -25.74 12.81 1.96
CA LYS A 839 -26.88 12.70 2.88
C LYS A 839 -26.36 12.41 4.29
N THR A 840 -26.83 13.15 5.29
CA THR A 840 -26.36 13.18 6.69
C THR A 840 -25.03 13.88 6.96
N GLY A 841 -24.24 14.21 5.94
CA GLY A 841 -22.98 14.95 6.10
C GLY A 841 -23.20 16.36 6.64
N PHE A 842 -22.15 16.96 7.21
CA PHE A 842 -22.20 18.33 7.73
C PHE A 842 -20.85 19.04 7.61
N TRP A 843 -20.82 20.36 7.76
CA TRP A 843 -19.58 21.13 7.80
C TRP A 843 -19.53 22.15 8.93
N SER A 844 -18.32 22.53 9.31
CA SER A 844 -18.10 23.53 10.34
C SER A 844 -16.77 24.25 10.22
N LEU A 845 -16.69 25.43 10.84
CA LEU A 845 -15.50 26.22 11.07
C LEU A 845 -15.34 26.41 12.57
N THR A 846 -14.17 26.02 13.11
CA THR A 846 -13.82 26.21 14.52
C THR A 846 -12.62 27.13 14.65
N THR A 847 -12.64 28.00 15.66
CA THR A 847 -11.54 28.91 16.02
C THR A 847 -10.79 28.43 17.26
N TYR A 848 -9.47 28.61 17.23
CA TYR A 848 -8.57 28.28 18.33
C TYR A 848 -7.64 29.43 18.66
N ASP A 849 -7.32 29.60 19.94
CA ASP A 849 -6.34 30.59 20.41
C ASP A 849 -4.89 30.22 20.06
N ALA A 850 -3.94 31.00 20.58
CA ALA A 850 -2.52 30.78 20.34
C ALA A 850 -2.02 29.43 20.87
N ASP A 851 -2.64 28.92 21.93
CA ASP A 851 -2.33 27.66 22.59
C ASP A 851 -3.14 26.48 22.03
N GLN A 852 -3.89 26.73 20.94
CA GLN A 852 -4.71 25.75 20.21
C GLN A 852 -5.97 25.28 20.97
N TYR A 853 -6.42 25.99 22.00
CA TYR A 853 -7.69 25.71 22.70
C TYR A 853 -8.84 26.56 22.15
N LEU A 854 -10.08 26.21 22.50
CA LEU A 854 -11.25 26.97 22.04
C LEU A 854 -11.22 28.39 22.60
N VAL A 855 -11.51 29.37 21.76
CA VAL A 855 -11.48 30.79 22.13
C VAL A 855 -12.55 31.09 23.19
N LYS A 856 -12.14 31.45 24.41
CA LYS A 856 -13.06 31.87 25.47
C LYS A 856 -13.90 33.08 25.05
N ASN A 857 -15.22 32.98 25.20
CA ASN A 857 -16.17 34.05 24.87
C ASN A 857 -17.49 33.90 25.64
N ASP A 858 -18.19 35.00 25.87
CA ASP A 858 -19.43 35.04 26.67
C ASP A 858 -20.63 34.38 25.98
N MET A 859 -20.54 34.13 24.67
CA MET A 859 -21.58 33.45 23.91
C MET A 859 -21.48 31.92 23.98
N ASN A 860 -20.40 31.37 24.58
CA ASN A 860 -20.03 29.96 24.49
C ASN A 860 -20.11 29.42 23.05
N ARG A 861 -19.71 30.25 22.08
CA ARG A 861 -19.73 29.90 20.65
C ARG A 861 -18.33 29.67 20.15
N TYR A 862 -18.05 28.43 19.77
CA TYR A 862 -16.72 28.03 19.31
C TYR A 862 -16.70 27.53 17.86
N VAL A 863 -17.89 27.32 17.29
CA VAL A 863 -18.07 26.76 15.96
C VAL A 863 -19.22 27.46 15.23
N LEU A 864 -19.10 27.60 13.92
CA LEU A 864 -20.18 27.94 13.00
C LEU A 864 -20.21 26.96 11.83
N GLY A 865 -21.37 26.68 11.26
CA GLY A 865 -21.53 25.70 10.19
C GLY A 865 -22.98 25.61 9.73
N ASP A 866 -23.30 24.61 8.90
CA ASP A 866 -24.64 24.36 8.37
C ASP A 866 -25.74 24.18 9.42
N ARG A 867 -25.44 23.63 10.60
CA ARG A 867 -26.44 23.51 11.68
C ARG A 867 -26.45 24.69 12.67
N ALA A 868 -25.77 25.79 12.35
CA ALA A 868 -25.92 27.05 13.07
C ALA A 868 -27.02 27.89 12.40
N ASN A 869 -27.70 28.75 13.16
CA ASN A 869 -28.73 29.66 12.63
C ASN A 869 -28.10 30.85 11.88
N MET A 870 -27.27 30.56 10.87
CA MET A 870 -26.60 31.55 10.02
C MET A 870 -27.55 32.07 8.94
N THR A 871 -27.26 33.26 8.43
CA THR A 871 -28.07 33.90 7.39
C THR A 871 -27.24 34.31 6.18
N PHE A 872 -27.88 34.33 5.02
CA PHE A 872 -27.38 35.04 3.84
C PHE A 872 -27.37 36.56 4.06
N PRO A 873 -26.70 37.35 3.19
CA PRO A 873 -26.69 38.82 3.29
C PRO A 873 -28.08 39.46 3.26
N ASP A 874 -29.04 38.84 2.56
CA ASP A 874 -30.44 39.29 2.51
C ASP A 874 -31.23 39.01 3.81
N GLY A 875 -30.60 38.38 4.81
CA GLY A 875 -31.19 38.00 6.09
C GLY A 875 -31.96 36.67 6.07
N SER A 876 -32.03 35.98 4.94
CA SER A 876 -32.67 34.66 4.87
C SER A 876 -31.81 33.55 5.51
N PRO A 877 -32.42 32.52 6.13
CA PRO A 877 -31.68 31.42 6.76
C PRO A 877 -30.81 30.63 5.77
N LEU A 878 -29.63 30.19 6.22
CA LEU A 878 -28.69 29.41 5.40
C LEU A 878 -29.15 27.94 5.21
N ASP A 879 -30.02 27.45 6.08
CA ASP A 879 -30.62 26.11 6.03
C ASP A 879 -31.80 25.99 5.04
N ASP A 880 -32.19 27.10 4.37
CA ASP A 880 -33.16 27.06 3.27
C ASP A 880 -32.55 26.35 2.05
N GLU A 881 -32.86 25.07 1.87
CA GLU A 881 -32.36 24.25 0.76
C GLU A 881 -32.66 24.85 -0.63
N THR A 882 -33.69 25.71 -0.76
CA THR A 882 -34.09 26.32 -2.03
C THR A 882 -33.21 27.50 -2.47
N LYS A 883 -32.34 28.01 -1.58
CA LYS A 883 -31.45 29.14 -1.84
C LYS A 883 -29.98 28.73 -1.74
N ASP A 884 -29.17 29.05 -2.75
CA ASP A 884 -27.71 28.92 -2.71
C ASP A 884 -27.08 30.23 -3.18
N GLY A 885 -25.89 30.54 -2.68
CA GLY A 885 -25.22 31.79 -2.99
C GLY A 885 -24.24 32.22 -1.91
N GLU A 886 -23.77 33.45 -2.05
CA GLU A 886 -22.72 33.98 -1.20
C GLU A 886 -23.18 34.21 0.24
N PHE A 887 -22.34 33.82 1.19
CA PHE A 887 -22.52 34.13 2.60
C PHE A 887 -21.16 34.34 3.29
N PHE A 888 -21.21 34.88 4.51
CA PHE A 888 -20.00 35.31 5.23
C PHE A 888 -19.94 34.74 6.64
N ILE A 889 -18.74 34.46 7.13
CA ILE A 889 -18.44 34.29 8.55
C ILE A 889 -17.52 35.43 8.98
N LEU A 890 -17.88 36.12 10.05
CA LEU A 890 -17.07 37.18 10.64
C LEU A 890 -16.26 36.63 11.81
N LEU A 891 -14.93 36.71 11.73
CA LEU A 891 -14.01 36.48 12.85
C LEU A 891 -13.62 37.82 13.44
N GLN A 892 -14.06 38.12 14.65
CA GLN A 892 -13.82 39.42 15.31
C GLN A 892 -13.61 39.23 16.82
N PRO A 893 -12.74 40.03 17.47
CA PRO A 893 -12.44 39.88 18.90
C PRO A 893 -13.67 39.82 19.79
N ALA A 894 -13.66 38.92 20.78
CA ALA A 894 -14.80 38.68 21.67
C ALA A 894 -15.23 39.92 22.46
N ASP A 895 -14.31 40.84 22.75
CA ASP A 895 -14.54 42.12 23.45
C ASP A 895 -14.97 43.27 22.52
N VAL A 896 -15.07 43.02 21.22
CA VAL A 896 -15.53 43.97 20.20
C VAL A 896 -16.74 43.36 19.47
N PRO A 897 -17.94 43.36 20.06
CA PRO A 897 -19.10 42.71 19.46
C PRO A 897 -19.61 43.48 18.22
N PRO A 898 -19.96 42.79 17.13
CA PRO A 898 -20.50 43.41 15.93
C PRO A 898 -22.00 43.76 16.07
N PRO A 899 -22.56 44.59 15.17
CA PRO A 899 -23.99 44.90 15.15
C PRO A 899 -24.88 43.65 15.06
N ALA A 900 -26.13 43.79 15.51
CA ALA A 900 -27.08 42.67 15.64
C ALA A 900 -27.26 41.83 14.35
N GLN A 901 -27.16 42.45 13.17
CA GLN A 901 -27.26 41.77 11.87
C GLN A 901 -26.14 40.74 11.62
N TRP A 902 -24.97 40.91 12.24
CA TRP A 902 -23.84 39.99 12.13
C TRP A 902 -23.83 38.92 13.22
N LYS A 903 -24.68 39.04 14.24
CA LYS A 903 -24.66 38.18 15.44
C LYS A 903 -24.79 36.69 15.10
N ASN A 904 -25.52 36.34 14.06
CA ASN A 904 -25.70 34.95 13.62
C ASN A 904 -24.47 34.37 12.91
N ASN A 905 -23.72 35.21 12.20
CA ASN A 905 -22.57 34.82 11.38
C ASN A 905 -21.22 35.17 12.04
N TRP A 906 -21.25 35.67 13.28
CA TRP A 906 -20.06 36.02 14.06
C TRP A 906 -19.55 34.83 14.87
N LEU A 907 -18.26 34.55 14.70
CA LEU A 907 -17.49 33.59 15.48
C LEU A 907 -16.39 34.35 16.25
N PRO A 908 -16.47 34.41 17.60
CA PRO A 908 -15.53 35.19 18.40
C PRO A 908 -14.07 34.74 18.24
N SER A 909 -13.17 35.73 18.19
CA SER A 909 -11.72 35.55 18.26
C SER A 909 -11.15 36.07 19.59
N PRO A 910 -9.89 35.76 19.97
CA PRO A 910 -9.29 36.21 21.23
C PRO A 910 -9.50 37.70 21.51
N ALA A 911 -9.93 37.99 22.74
CA ALA A 911 -10.17 39.35 23.21
C ALA A 911 -8.87 40.18 23.15
N GLY A 912 -8.97 41.45 22.74
CA GLY A 912 -7.80 42.32 22.54
C GLY A 912 -7.06 42.06 21.22
N GLY A 913 -7.50 41.10 20.41
CA GLY A 913 -6.79 40.62 19.23
C GLY A 913 -5.70 39.58 19.56
N GLY A 914 -4.87 39.25 18.58
CA GLY A 914 -3.75 38.33 18.75
C GLY A 914 -3.67 37.25 17.68
N LYS A 915 -2.98 36.15 18.02
CA LYS A 915 -2.84 34.97 17.14
C LYS A 915 -4.03 34.06 17.33
N MET A 916 -4.56 33.54 16.22
CA MET A 916 -5.54 32.46 16.25
C MET A 916 -5.30 31.48 15.10
N SER A 917 -5.83 30.27 15.23
CA SER A 917 -5.90 29.33 14.11
C SER A 917 -7.34 28.90 13.86
N ILE A 918 -7.59 28.40 12.65
CA ILE A 918 -8.91 27.93 12.23
C ILE A 918 -8.81 26.57 11.55
N THR A 919 -9.85 25.76 11.70
CA THR A 919 -10.03 24.51 10.97
C THR A 919 -11.43 24.49 10.37
N LEU A 920 -11.51 24.25 9.06
CA LEU A 920 -12.73 23.78 8.42
C LEU A 920 -12.80 22.26 8.58
N ARG A 921 -13.97 21.77 8.92
CA ARG A 921 -14.28 20.33 8.95
C ARG A 921 -15.41 20.10 7.98
N PHE A 922 -15.21 19.16 7.07
CA PHE A 922 -16.29 18.68 6.23
C PHE A 922 -16.43 17.19 6.45
N TYR A 923 -17.60 16.76 6.90
CA TYR A 923 -17.98 15.37 7.07
C TYR A 923 -18.94 14.98 5.95
N GLY A 924 -18.61 13.92 5.21
CA GLY A 924 -19.39 13.47 4.07
C GLY A 924 -19.38 14.46 2.91
N ILE A 925 -18.20 14.85 2.45
CA ILE A 925 -18.09 15.64 1.22
C ILE A 925 -18.50 14.82 -0.01
N LYS A 926 -19.10 15.48 -0.99
CA LYS A 926 -19.20 14.89 -2.34
C LYS A 926 -17.86 15.01 -3.06
N GLU A 927 -17.66 14.14 -4.05
CA GLU A 927 -16.46 14.11 -4.89
C GLU A 927 -16.10 15.51 -5.44
N GLU A 928 -17.08 16.36 -5.72
CA GLU A 928 -16.90 17.77 -6.15
C GLU A 928 -15.96 18.61 -5.25
N VAL A 929 -15.93 18.35 -3.93
CA VAL A 929 -15.04 19.07 -3.01
C VAL A 929 -13.61 18.53 -3.08
N MET A 930 -13.45 17.23 -3.33
CA MET A 930 -12.14 16.56 -3.47
C MET A 930 -11.43 16.93 -4.76
N LEU A 931 -12.18 17.25 -5.81
CA LEU A 931 -11.69 17.53 -7.15
C LEU A 931 -11.35 19.03 -7.36
N LYS A 932 -11.31 19.82 -6.28
CA LYS A 932 -11.09 21.28 -6.26
C LYS A 932 -12.11 22.09 -7.08
N SER A 933 -13.27 21.52 -7.41
CA SER A 933 -14.37 22.23 -8.07
C SER A 933 -15.20 23.09 -7.10
N TYR A 934 -15.14 22.79 -5.81
CA TYR A 934 -15.65 23.68 -4.76
C TYR A 934 -14.60 24.76 -4.43
N GLU A 935 -14.98 26.03 -4.57
CA GLU A 935 -14.12 27.14 -4.18
C GLU A 935 -14.11 27.29 -2.66
N PHE A 936 -12.94 27.06 -2.05
CA PHE A 936 -12.76 27.25 -0.61
C PHE A 936 -12.87 28.73 -0.21
N PRO A 937 -13.31 29.04 1.03
CA PRO A 937 -13.64 30.41 1.41
C PRO A 937 -12.45 31.37 1.28
N ARG A 938 -12.70 32.57 0.74
CA ARG A 938 -11.70 33.64 0.70
C ARG A 938 -11.63 34.35 2.05
N LEU A 939 -10.43 34.71 2.48
CA LEU A 939 -10.22 35.51 3.70
C LEU A 939 -9.90 36.95 3.31
N GLU A 940 -10.62 37.90 3.91
CA GLU A 940 -10.36 39.33 3.75
C GLU A 940 -10.15 39.98 5.12
N TYR A 941 -9.02 40.67 5.29
CA TYR A 941 -8.75 41.47 6.49
C TYR A 941 -9.48 42.81 6.38
N ILE A 942 -10.34 43.09 7.34
CA ILE A 942 -11.17 44.30 7.41
C ILE A 942 -10.98 45.00 8.76
N LYS A 943 -11.48 46.23 8.88
CA LYS A 943 -11.67 46.85 10.20
C LYS A 943 -12.79 46.17 10.96
N ALA A 944 -12.65 46.06 12.27
CA ALA A 944 -13.71 45.53 13.13
C ALA A 944 -15.02 46.31 12.87
N ILE A 945 -16.09 45.57 12.62
CA ILE A 945 -17.41 46.14 12.35
C ILE A 945 -18.03 46.48 13.70
N THR A 946 -17.96 47.77 14.08
CA THR A 946 -18.52 48.28 15.35
C THR A 946 -19.68 49.25 15.14
N ASP A 947 -19.74 49.90 13.98
CA ASP A 947 -20.84 50.79 13.59
C ASP A 947 -21.87 50.04 12.74
N SER A 948 -23.05 50.61 12.51
CA SER A 948 -23.95 50.18 11.43
C SER A 948 -23.75 51.09 10.21
N PRO A 949 -22.92 50.76 9.20
CA PRO A 949 -22.76 51.59 8.02
C PRO A 949 -23.60 51.03 6.86
N LYS A 950 -24.31 51.94 6.20
CA LYS A 950 -25.24 51.75 5.09
C LYS A 950 -24.67 51.19 3.77
N SER A 951 -23.53 50.49 3.71
CA SER A 951 -22.95 50.13 2.41
C SER A 951 -21.92 48.98 2.37
N LEU A 952 -22.21 47.83 2.99
CA LEU A 952 -21.44 46.59 2.77
C LEU A 952 -22.38 45.36 2.72
N LEU A 953 -23.55 45.54 2.09
CA LEU A 953 -24.46 44.47 1.65
C LEU A 953 -24.41 44.38 0.13
#